data_AF-A0A2E0BZS5-F1
#
_entry.id   AF-A0A2E0BZS5-F1
#
_cell.length_a   1.000
_cell.length_b   1.000
_cell.length_c   1.000
_cell.angle_alpha   90.00
_cell.angle_beta   90.00
_cell.angle_gamma   90.00
#
_symmetry.space_group_name_H-M   'P 1'
#
loop_
_entity.id
_entity.type
_entity.pdbx_description
1 polymer ?
#
loop_
_entity_poly.entity_id
_entity_poly.type
_entity_poly.pdbx_seq_one_letter_code
_entity_poly.pdbx_strand_id
1 'polypeptide(L)'
;MLGNKNKKTKTAMGGIGIAVLLCALMAFMPMTSLVDNTATDTVSNAEIVSEVDDFFKLPATIEQTTYEYDAAQELLGMRQMNTKGYLTEDGNIAQLTSDEPMHYLADSGAFEDINLNIMATPEGWEVKENIFTTTFGAEVASGVSIQPNQFVDPIVTGLNPMLVTIDITGTAPMPYQVAPATGDVEVGGNVIRYPLAEGFALDYSVDTSQVKQNLLIQERPVLEDIAEYFGMTETIRLPMGYGLYLDGVALGEEITSTQGELEIRNIENGELLATIPEPVVLEDGGLEPYIGTYFIQVYGPMVLLTTAVDSDWLLSEDRAYPLALDPTIKVTSGNRGYCYVYYGYCYNSTYGYLYRYYGSYYYLPWHRYAFTSASALPSGATVEEVNWKQYVNYAYGSSSSTSITARVLEACGTDARYNYGITSASCSGSISANLLSGSNSNVNERKLISSLGNSASAGTYSQGTGWKTAEICDNNNAAGTACTSTTGPHNYILNAQSNSGTIGMGADMTSSIYIYTRSYNSGGSNSYLEVIYSGGSDTDAPTSSHVPYSGLTSYVEGERTFFTKLTDLSGIDTTSTNGVKMFYSINNGTWTSVSATTIQSCTSTSTECRFKATTPDLSAGDYVEYYWKFQDLNSGSNGANVGYDPAPSSGSTTPQGNAHWFFVDDVANAGTAKKFTVLQTDVHSGSYYSPQGYHDRQMTYYDHSDEYLFEWDVSNCGTGSYSCFYASSYYFYSQWKLQWTTTPSANYNGFGGTQSGLNDLHQGDGGFL
;
A
#
# COMPACT_ATOMS: atom_id res chain seq x y z
N MET A 1 25.91 24.78 20.44
CA MET A 1 24.92 25.29 21.41
C MET A 1 23.60 24.65 21.02
N LEU A 2 23.18 23.62 21.76
CA LEU A 2 22.04 22.76 21.40
C LEU A 2 20.72 23.40 21.86
N GLY A 3 19.79 23.58 20.92
CA GLY A 3 18.40 23.92 21.19
C GLY A 3 17.52 22.68 21.02
N ASN A 4 17.16 22.04 22.13
CA ASN A 4 16.09 21.03 22.20
C ASN A 4 14.75 21.66 21.77
N LYS A 5 14.24 21.32 20.59
CA LYS A 5 12.83 21.53 20.22
C LYS A 5 12.04 20.25 20.53
N ASN A 6 11.70 20.08 21.80
CA ASN A 6 10.66 19.16 22.24
C ASN A 6 9.94 19.78 23.43
N LYS A 7 8.91 20.57 23.15
CA LYS A 7 7.92 21.02 24.14
C LYS A 7 6.52 20.78 23.60
N LYS A 8 6.03 19.55 23.81
CA LYS A 8 4.59 19.30 23.89
C LYS A 8 4.05 20.01 25.14
N THR A 9 3.59 21.24 25.02
CA THR A 9 2.77 21.88 26.05
C THR A 9 1.40 21.22 26.04
N LYS A 10 1.20 20.24 26.93
CA LYS A 10 -0.13 19.77 27.34
C LYS A 10 -0.86 20.95 27.97
N THR A 11 -1.86 21.50 27.28
CA THR A 11 -2.84 22.40 27.91
C THR A 11 -3.71 21.56 28.84
N ALA A 12 -3.42 21.61 30.14
CA ALA A 12 -4.25 20.98 31.16
C ALA A 12 -5.59 21.72 31.25
N MET A 13 -6.67 21.12 30.75
CA MET A 13 -8.03 21.56 31.07
C MET A 13 -8.30 21.24 32.55
N GLY A 14 -8.52 22.28 33.36
CA GLY A 14 -8.74 22.20 34.80
C GLY A 14 -10.04 21.48 35.18
N GLY A 15 -10.01 20.81 36.34
CA GLY A 15 -11.00 19.86 36.88
C GLY A 15 -12.42 20.36 37.18
N ILE A 16 -12.90 21.43 36.52
CA ILE A 16 -14.30 21.88 36.59
C ILE A 16 -15.08 21.43 35.32
N GLY A 17 -14.40 21.16 34.21
CA GLY A 17 -15.04 20.69 32.96
C GLY A 17 -15.57 19.26 33.02
N ILE A 18 -14.92 18.38 33.81
CA ILE A 18 -15.31 16.95 33.93
C ILE A 18 -16.62 16.79 34.73
N ALA A 19 -16.87 17.65 35.71
CA ALA A 19 -18.10 17.57 36.52
C ALA A 19 -19.35 18.02 35.75
N VAL A 20 -19.21 18.97 34.81
CA VAL A 20 -20.34 19.44 33.97
C VAL A 20 -20.68 18.39 32.90
N LEU A 21 -19.68 17.70 32.35
CA LEU A 21 -19.89 16.61 31.41
C LEU A 21 -20.58 15.41 32.07
N LEU A 22 -20.21 15.07 33.33
CA LEU A 22 -20.85 13.98 34.08
C LEU A 22 -22.31 14.28 34.44
N CYS A 23 -22.62 15.53 34.79
CA CYS A 23 -24.00 15.94 35.09
C CYS A 23 -24.89 16.01 33.84
N ALA A 24 -24.33 16.34 32.67
CA ALA A 24 -25.05 16.29 31.40
C ALA A 24 -25.31 14.86 30.93
N LEU A 25 -24.38 13.93 31.20
CA LEU A 25 -24.51 12.52 30.82
C LEU A 25 -25.60 11.78 31.63
N MET A 26 -25.81 12.17 32.89
CA MET A 26 -26.84 11.58 33.76
C MET A 26 -28.27 12.06 33.48
N ALA A 27 -28.45 13.06 32.61
CA ALA A 27 -29.77 13.62 32.29
C ALA A 27 -30.42 13.02 31.03
N PHE A 28 -29.71 12.20 30.25
CA PHE A 28 -30.14 11.79 28.89
C PHE A 28 -30.40 10.29 28.67
N MET A 29 -30.60 9.48 29.71
CA MET A 29 -31.15 8.12 29.51
C MET A 29 -32.26 7.86 30.52
N PRO A 30 -33.51 7.69 30.04
CA PRO A 30 -34.02 6.33 30.00
C PRO A 30 -34.83 5.97 28.73
N MET A 31 -34.78 4.67 28.44
CA MET A 31 -35.69 3.82 27.65
C MET A 31 -35.19 3.42 26.25
N THR A 32 -34.50 2.26 26.19
CA THR A 32 -35.00 0.97 25.61
C THR A 32 -34.80 0.91 24.10
N SER A 33 -34.26 -0.11 23.43
CA SER A 33 -33.90 -1.52 23.71
C SER A 33 -33.19 -1.96 22.41
N LEU A 34 -32.10 -2.73 22.43
CA LEU A 34 -32.13 -4.17 22.10
C LEU A 34 -30.69 -4.74 22.12
N VAL A 35 -30.54 -5.80 22.91
CA VAL A 35 -29.66 -6.98 22.81
C VAL A 35 -28.14 -6.83 23.04
N ASP A 36 -27.78 -7.30 24.23
CA ASP A 36 -26.47 -7.63 24.81
C ASP A 36 -25.71 -8.71 24.03
N ASN A 37 -24.39 -8.51 23.84
CA ASN A 37 -23.42 -9.60 23.81
C ASN A 37 -22.64 -9.52 25.13
N THR A 38 -22.94 -10.46 26.02
CA THR A 38 -22.37 -10.58 27.35
C THR A 38 -20.85 -10.73 27.31
N ALA A 39 -20.14 -9.66 27.68
CA ALA A 39 -18.82 -9.75 28.30
C ALA A 39 -19.02 -10.43 29.67
N THR A 40 -18.46 -11.62 29.83
CA THR A 40 -18.47 -12.29 31.13
C THR A 40 -17.20 -11.89 31.87
N ASP A 41 -17.37 -11.20 33.00
CA ASP A 41 -16.33 -10.98 34.01
C ASP A 41 -15.66 -12.31 34.39
N THR A 42 -14.35 -12.42 34.16
CA THR A 42 -13.53 -13.45 34.82
C THR A 42 -12.59 -12.82 35.83
N VAL A 43 -12.89 -13.17 37.07
CA VAL A 43 -12.08 -13.11 38.30
C VAL A 43 -10.58 -13.12 38.05
N SER A 44 -9.88 -12.13 38.63
CA SER A 44 -8.43 -12.05 38.70
C SER A 44 -7.83 -13.22 39.48
N ASN A 45 -7.36 -14.24 38.78
CA ASN A 45 -6.25 -15.05 39.26
C ASN A 45 -4.97 -14.42 38.69
N ALA A 46 -4.21 -13.75 39.56
CA ALA A 46 -2.85 -13.35 39.25
C ALA A 46 -1.97 -14.60 39.17
N GLU A 47 -1.94 -15.23 38.01
CA GLU A 47 -0.86 -16.13 37.65
C GLU A 47 0.33 -15.24 37.23
N ILE A 48 1.43 -15.36 37.97
CA ILE A 48 2.68 -14.69 37.64
C ILE A 48 3.19 -15.38 36.37
N VAL A 49 2.79 -14.87 35.21
CA VAL A 49 3.44 -15.18 33.95
C VAL A 49 4.80 -14.51 34.01
N SER A 50 5.85 -15.31 34.18
CA SER A 50 7.21 -14.86 33.91
C SER A 50 7.25 -14.30 32.49
N GLU A 51 7.61 -13.03 32.35
CA GLU A 51 7.99 -12.42 31.06
C GLU A 51 9.24 -13.15 30.52
N VAL A 52 9.00 -14.29 29.89
CA VAL A 52 9.87 -14.83 28.85
C VAL A 52 9.33 -14.20 27.57
N ASP A 53 10.17 -13.48 26.82
CA ASP A 53 9.86 -13.04 25.47
C ASP A 53 9.50 -14.30 24.65
N ASP A 54 8.21 -14.57 24.49
CA ASP A 54 7.73 -15.66 23.65
C ASP A 54 7.94 -15.25 22.19
N PHE A 55 8.91 -15.89 21.55
CA PHE A 55 9.40 -15.60 20.20
C PHE A 55 8.27 -15.59 19.14
N PHE A 56 7.16 -16.29 19.39
CA PHE A 56 5.99 -16.35 18.50
C PHE A 56 4.71 -15.75 19.12
N LYS A 57 4.83 -14.83 20.07
CA LYS A 57 3.66 -14.15 20.61
C LYS A 57 2.95 -13.32 19.53
N LEU A 58 1.63 -13.49 19.42
CA LEU A 58 0.82 -12.69 18.50
C LEU A 58 0.93 -11.19 18.87
N PRO A 59 1.10 -10.30 17.88
CA PRO A 59 1.11 -8.87 18.13
C PRO A 59 -0.29 -8.41 18.55
N ALA A 60 -0.42 -7.40 19.40
CA ALA A 60 -1.76 -6.92 19.80
C ALA A 60 -2.47 -6.21 18.63
N THR A 61 -1.87 -5.13 18.14
CA THR A 61 -2.33 -4.31 17.01
C THR A 61 -1.12 -3.69 16.33
N ILE A 62 -1.16 -3.58 15.01
CA ILE A 62 -0.17 -2.82 14.25
C ILE A 62 -0.60 -1.36 14.26
N GLU A 63 0.15 -0.52 14.99
CA GLU A 63 -0.06 0.92 14.98
C GLU A 63 0.38 1.51 13.64
N GLN A 64 -0.36 2.50 13.15
CA GLN A 64 0.04 3.28 11.98
C GLN A 64 1.30 4.10 12.29
N THR A 65 2.16 4.27 11.28
CA THR A 65 3.37 5.07 11.39
C THR A 65 3.03 6.50 11.80
N THR A 66 3.57 6.96 12.93
CA THR A 66 3.58 8.39 13.24
C THR A 66 4.87 9.00 12.72
N TYR A 67 4.74 9.94 11.78
CA TYR A 67 5.84 10.73 11.27
C TYR A 67 6.15 11.92 12.17
N GLU A 68 7.25 12.60 11.91
CA GLU A 68 7.69 13.77 12.68
C GLU A 68 6.76 15.00 12.51
N TYR A 69 5.87 14.95 11.51
CA TYR A 69 4.91 15.99 11.17
C TYR A 69 3.50 15.69 11.72
N ASP A 70 2.73 16.75 11.96
CA ASP A 70 1.32 16.63 12.33
C ASP A 70 0.50 16.05 11.16
N ALA A 71 -0.29 15.01 11.45
CA ALA A 71 -1.19 14.39 10.49
C ALA A 71 -2.21 15.39 9.92
N ALA A 72 -2.58 16.44 10.66
CA ALA A 72 -3.48 17.48 10.15
C ALA A 72 -2.85 18.35 9.04
N GLN A 73 -1.51 18.38 8.95
CA GLN A 73 -0.76 19.11 7.92
C GLN A 73 -0.37 18.23 6.73
N GLU A 74 -0.83 16.97 6.70
CA GLU A 74 -0.60 16.11 5.55
C GLU A 74 -1.36 16.62 4.32
N LEU A 75 -0.64 16.76 3.21
CA LEU A 75 -1.20 17.05 1.90
C LEU A 75 -1.74 15.74 1.29
N LEU A 76 -3.02 15.44 1.55
CA LEU A 76 -3.66 14.19 1.10
C LEU A 76 -3.60 14.00 -0.42
N GLY A 77 -3.55 15.08 -1.19
CA GLY A 77 -3.37 15.03 -2.63
C GLY A 77 -1.99 14.54 -3.06
N MET A 78 -0.95 14.73 -2.24
CA MET A 78 0.41 14.25 -2.55
C MET A 78 0.58 12.75 -2.28
N ARG A 79 -0.43 12.07 -1.76
CA ARG A 79 -0.40 10.63 -1.56
C ARG A 79 -0.21 9.92 -2.90
N GLN A 80 0.75 9.02 -2.90
CA GLN A 80 0.98 8.02 -3.93
C GLN A 80 1.36 6.72 -3.22
N MET A 81 1.47 5.61 -3.95
CA MET A 81 1.85 4.32 -3.37
C MET A 81 3.03 4.43 -2.39
N ASN A 82 4.08 5.20 -2.72
CA ASN A 82 5.29 5.33 -1.90
C ASN A 82 5.53 6.76 -1.36
N THR A 83 4.62 7.70 -1.58
CA THR A 83 4.88 9.12 -1.29
C THR A 83 3.85 9.72 -0.35
N LYS A 84 4.33 10.55 0.59
CA LYS A 84 3.52 11.37 1.50
C LYS A 84 4.07 12.80 1.49
N GLY A 85 3.21 13.80 1.67
CA GLY A 85 3.62 15.21 1.71
C GLY A 85 3.06 15.90 2.94
N TYR A 86 3.83 16.80 3.53
CA TYR A 86 3.42 17.57 4.70
C TYR A 86 3.73 19.05 4.51
N LEU A 87 2.81 19.91 4.92
CA LEU A 87 3.08 21.33 5.07
C LEU A 87 3.82 21.56 6.40
N THR A 88 4.98 22.19 6.35
CA THR A 88 5.77 22.52 7.55
C THR A 88 5.31 23.83 8.18
N GLU A 89 5.68 24.07 9.44
CA GLU A 89 5.37 25.33 10.14
C GLU A 89 5.95 26.56 9.42
N ASP A 90 7.05 26.38 8.67
CA ASP A 90 7.73 27.44 7.92
C ASP A 90 7.12 27.65 6.52
N GLY A 91 6.06 26.93 6.16
CA GLY A 91 5.39 27.03 4.85
C GLY A 91 6.13 26.32 3.71
N ASN A 92 7.09 25.45 4.04
CA ASN A 92 7.72 24.53 3.09
C ASN A 92 6.94 23.22 3.01
N ILE A 93 7.26 22.40 2.03
CA ILE A 93 6.71 21.06 1.85
C ILE A 93 7.80 20.05 2.21
N ALA A 94 7.50 19.14 3.13
CA ALA A 94 8.30 17.96 3.39
C ALA A 94 7.69 16.77 2.64
N GLN A 95 8.34 16.33 1.57
CA GLN A 95 7.92 15.18 0.79
C GLN A 95 8.73 13.94 1.19
N LEU A 96 8.02 12.91 1.64
CA LEU A 96 8.57 11.64 2.07
C LEU A 96 8.38 10.62 0.95
N THR A 97 9.47 9.97 0.51
CA THR A 97 9.46 8.90 -0.49
C THR A 97 9.99 7.63 0.15
N SER A 98 9.12 6.66 0.40
CA SER A 98 9.47 5.37 0.98
C SER A 98 9.89 4.36 -0.09
N ASP A 99 10.70 3.39 0.31
CA ASP A 99 11.10 2.27 -0.53
C ASP A 99 10.02 1.18 -0.66
N GLU A 100 9.07 1.11 0.27
CA GLU A 100 7.91 0.22 0.20
C GLU A 100 6.60 1.02 0.14
N PRO A 101 5.51 0.41 -0.36
CA PRO A 101 4.19 1.03 -0.36
C PRO A 101 3.76 1.46 1.05
N MET A 102 3.26 2.69 1.12
CA MET A 102 2.63 3.32 2.27
C MET A 102 1.12 3.47 2.09
N HIS A 103 0.67 3.59 0.84
CA HIS A 103 -0.72 3.78 0.48
C HIS A 103 -1.18 2.74 -0.55
N TYR A 104 -2.46 2.39 -0.49
CA TYR A 104 -3.16 1.65 -1.54
C TYR A 104 -4.15 2.57 -2.25
N LEU A 105 -4.52 2.25 -3.50
CA LEU A 105 -5.54 2.99 -4.23
C LEU A 105 -6.90 2.36 -3.92
N ALA A 106 -7.73 3.03 -3.14
CA ALA A 106 -9.06 2.57 -2.80
C ALA A 106 -10.01 2.65 -4.02
N ASP A 107 -11.11 1.91 -3.98
CA ASP A 107 -12.17 1.94 -5.01
C ASP A 107 -12.78 3.34 -5.20
N SER A 108 -12.65 4.18 -4.17
CA SER A 108 -13.00 5.60 -4.22
C SER A 108 -12.15 6.40 -5.24
N GLY A 109 -11.06 5.81 -5.74
CA GLY A 109 -10.05 6.45 -6.55
C GLY A 109 -9.03 7.24 -5.73
N ALA A 110 -9.11 7.24 -4.40
CA ALA A 110 -8.18 7.96 -3.52
C ALA A 110 -7.05 7.05 -3.02
N PHE A 111 -5.87 7.62 -2.81
CA PHE A 111 -4.80 6.93 -2.08
C PHE A 111 -5.05 7.03 -0.57
N GLU A 112 -5.11 5.87 0.08
CA GLU A 112 -5.38 5.73 1.52
C GLU A 112 -4.25 4.96 2.20
N ASP A 113 -4.01 5.24 3.49
CA ASP A 113 -2.95 4.58 4.25
C ASP A 113 -3.17 3.07 4.32
N ILE A 114 -2.10 2.29 4.18
CA ILE A 114 -2.15 0.85 4.35
C ILE A 114 -2.40 0.50 5.82
N ASN A 115 -3.29 -0.45 6.06
CA ASN A 115 -3.59 -1.00 7.37
C ASN A 115 -3.53 -2.53 7.29
N LEU A 116 -2.58 -3.09 8.03
CA LEU A 116 -2.30 -4.53 8.03
C LEU A 116 -3.06 -5.29 9.12
N ASN A 117 -3.86 -4.61 9.95
CA ASN A 117 -4.60 -5.29 11.01
C ASN A 117 -5.67 -6.21 10.39
N ILE A 118 -5.73 -7.45 10.86
CA ILE A 118 -6.72 -8.43 10.44
C ILE A 118 -8.09 -8.06 11.02
N MET A 119 -9.09 -7.94 10.15
CA MET A 119 -10.45 -7.58 10.52
C MET A 119 -11.37 -8.79 10.41
N ALA A 120 -12.26 -8.97 11.40
CA ALA A 120 -13.27 -10.03 11.37
C ALA A 120 -14.39 -9.71 10.37
N THR A 121 -14.86 -10.74 9.67
CA THR A 121 -15.98 -10.70 8.73
C THR A 121 -17.00 -11.80 9.07
N PRO A 122 -18.20 -11.80 8.48
CA PRO A 122 -19.16 -12.90 8.68
C PRO A 122 -18.63 -14.28 8.28
N GLU A 123 -17.67 -14.36 7.35
CA GLU A 123 -17.17 -15.61 6.75
C GLU A 123 -15.75 -16.01 7.22
N GLY A 124 -15.14 -15.23 8.11
CA GLY A 124 -13.76 -15.43 8.57
C GLY A 124 -13.07 -14.10 8.86
N TRP A 125 -11.90 -13.86 8.26
CA TRP A 125 -11.14 -12.62 8.46
C TRP A 125 -10.55 -12.07 7.16
N GLU A 126 -10.16 -10.80 7.15
CA GLU A 126 -9.57 -10.17 5.96
C GLU A 126 -8.59 -9.03 6.27
N VAL A 127 -7.76 -8.71 5.28
CA VAL A 127 -6.98 -7.48 5.15
C VAL A 127 -7.24 -6.93 3.74
N LYS A 128 -8.02 -5.85 3.64
CA LYS A 128 -8.35 -5.18 2.37
C LYS A 128 -7.63 -3.86 2.14
N GLU A 129 -7.22 -3.19 3.22
CA GLU A 129 -6.56 -1.88 3.18
C GLU A 129 -5.06 -2.05 2.87
N ASN A 130 -4.73 -2.71 1.76
CA ASN A 130 -3.37 -3.00 1.32
C ASN A 130 -3.31 -3.03 -0.22
N ILE A 131 -2.11 -3.09 -0.81
CA ILE A 131 -1.93 -3.13 -2.27
C ILE A 131 -2.38 -4.46 -2.91
N PHE A 132 -2.76 -5.44 -2.09
CA PHE A 132 -3.45 -6.67 -2.46
C PHE A 132 -4.41 -7.04 -1.34
N THR A 133 -5.47 -7.79 -1.64
CA THR A 133 -6.42 -8.22 -0.61
C THR A 133 -6.10 -9.63 -0.14
N THR A 134 -6.21 -9.86 1.17
CA THR A 134 -6.06 -11.20 1.77
C THR A 134 -7.33 -11.55 2.53
N THR A 135 -7.85 -12.75 2.32
CA THR A 135 -8.98 -13.30 3.09
C THR A 135 -8.62 -14.66 3.68
N PHE A 136 -9.09 -14.88 4.88
CA PHE A 136 -8.79 -16.04 5.72
C PHE A 136 -10.08 -16.79 6.00
N GLY A 137 -10.09 -18.11 5.72
CA GLY A 137 -11.24 -18.94 6.03
C GLY A 137 -11.45 -19.14 7.54
N ALA A 138 -12.68 -19.41 7.95
CA ALA A 138 -12.99 -19.73 9.35
C ALA A 138 -12.26 -21.00 9.85
N GLU A 139 -11.94 -21.93 8.96
CA GLU A 139 -11.27 -23.19 9.24
C GLU A 139 -9.93 -23.28 8.49
N VAL A 140 -8.94 -23.96 9.09
CA VAL A 140 -7.60 -24.15 8.50
C VAL A 140 -7.65 -24.84 7.13
N ALA A 141 -8.64 -25.70 6.90
CA ALA A 141 -8.80 -26.44 5.64
C ALA A 141 -9.22 -25.54 4.46
N SER A 142 -9.84 -24.39 4.74
CA SER A 142 -10.32 -23.44 3.73
C SER A 142 -9.19 -22.61 3.10
N GLY A 143 -8.00 -22.62 3.72
CA GLY A 143 -6.84 -21.89 3.24
C GLY A 143 -6.96 -20.37 3.32
N VAL A 144 -6.03 -19.71 2.63
CA VAL A 144 -5.88 -18.25 2.57
C VAL A 144 -5.92 -17.82 1.12
N SER A 145 -6.81 -16.89 0.81
CA SER A 145 -6.99 -16.32 -0.52
C SER A 145 -6.27 -14.99 -0.61
N ILE A 146 -5.32 -14.91 -1.54
CA ILE A 146 -4.47 -13.74 -1.80
C ILE A 146 -4.80 -13.26 -3.20
N GLN A 147 -5.29 -12.03 -3.30
CA GLN A 147 -5.65 -11.42 -4.58
C GLN A 147 -4.69 -10.26 -4.89
N PRO A 148 -3.62 -10.50 -5.66
CA PRO A 148 -2.67 -9.47 -6.09
C PRO A 148 -3.30 -8.28 -6.82
N ASN A 149 -4.41 -8.53 -7.52
CA ASN A 149 -5.05 -7.59 -8.41
C ASN A 149 -6.54 -7.92 -8.48
N GLN A 150 -7.43 -6.94 -8.32
CA GLN A 150 -8.89 -7.08 -8.44
C GLN A 150 -9.37 -7.70 -9.76
N PHE A 151 -8.56 -7.59 -10.82
CA PHE A 151 -8.85 -8.12 -12.15
C PHE A 151 -8.41 -9.57 -12.35
N VAL A 152 -7.71 -10.16 -11.38
CA VAL A 152 -7.24 -11.54 -11.42
C VAL A 152 -7.90 -12.30 -10.27
N ASP A 153 -8.28 -13.55 -10.49
CA ASP A 153 -8.78 -14.40 -9.42
C ASP A 153 -7.70 -14.59 -8.34
N PRO A 154 -8.08 -14.83 -7.07
CA PRO A 154 -7.11 -15.02 -6.02
C PRO A 154 -6.30 -16.33 -6.16
N ILE A 155 -5.04 -16.28 -5.75
CA ILE A 155 -4.25 -17.46 -5.39
C ILE A 155 -4.78 -17.95 -4.06
N VAL A 156 -5.16 -19.23 -3.94
CA VAL A 156 -5.59 -19.79 -2.66
C VAL A 156 -4.55 -20.80 -2.17
N THR A 157 -3.83 -20.46 -1.11
CA THR A 157 -2.82 -21.33 -0.47
C THR A 157 -3.37 -21.96 0.80
N GLY A 158 -2.69 -22.95 1.38
CA GLY A 158 -3.12 -23.53 2.66
C GLY A 158 -4.36 -24.39 2.59
N LEU A 159 -4.76 -24.91 1.42
CA LEU A 159 -5.93 -25.80 1.33
C LEU A 159 -5.56 -27.18 1.88
N ASN A 160 -6.37 -27.67 2.81
CA ASN A 160 -6.22 -28.98 3.47
C ASN A 160 -4.77 -29.30 3.90
N PRO A 161 -4.15 -28.47 4.75
CA PRO A 161 -2.77 -28.68 5.14
C PRO A 161 -2.63 -29.93 6.03
N MET A 162 -1.55 -30.68 5.84
CA MET A 162 -1.26 -31.89 6.60
C MET A 162 0.23 -31.99 6.94
N LEU A 163 0.55 -32.43 8.16
CA LEU A 163 1.92 -32.77 8.55
C LEU A 163 2.34 -34.07 7.87
N VAL A 164 3.55 -34.09 7.32
CA VAL A 164 4.08 -35.24 6.58
C VAL A 164 5.53 -35.52 6.89
N THR A 165 5.92 -36.79 6.77
CA THR A 165 7.30 -37.22 6.63
C THR A 165 7.54 -37.71 5.21
N ILE A 166 8.75 -37.55 4.69
CA ILE A 166 9.15 -38.06 3.37
C ILE A 166 10.41 -38.91 3.55
N ASP A 167 10.46 -40.04 2.87
CA ASP A 167 11.64 -40.90 2.84
C ASP A 167 12.76 -40.33 1.94
N ILE A 168 13.89 -41.04 1.89
CA ILE A 168 15.06 -40.68 1.07
C ILE A 168 14.75 -40.59 -0.43
N THR A 169 13.64 -41.15 -0.91
CA THR A 169 13.28 -41.06 -2.33
C THR A 169 12.68 -39.70 -2.68
N GLY A 170 12.18 -38.94 -1.70
CA GLY A 170 11.51 -37.66 -1.94
C GLY A 170 10.14 -37.78 -2.61
N THR A 171 9.62 -39.00 -2.80
CA THR A 171 8.42 -39.24 -3.64
C THR A 171 7.23 -39.87 -2.89
N ALA A 172 7.44 -40.27 -1.64
CA ALA A 172 6.42 -40.95 -0.83
C ALA A 172 6.13 -40.17 0.46
N PRO A 173 5.32 -39.09 0.41
CA PRO A 173 4.87 -38.40 1.62
C PRO A 173 3.94 -39.30 2.42
N MET A 174 4.23 -39.45 3.72
CA MET A 174 3.42 -40.20 4.68
C MET A 174 2.86 -39.25 5.75
N PRO A 175 1.56 -39.35 6.10
CA PRO A 175 0.99 -38.49 7.14
C PRO A 175 1.65 -38.72 8.50
N TYR A 176 2.15 -37.63 9.10
CA TYR A 176 2.71 -37.67 10.45
C TYR A 176 1.57 -37.83 11.47
N GLN A 177 1.64 -38.90 12.26
CA GLN A 177 0.58 -39.24 13.22
C GLN A 177 0.78 -38.48 14.53
N VAL A 178 -0.09 -37.52 14.80
CA VAL A 178 -0.12 -36.72 16.03
C VAL A 178 -1.56 -36.46 16.43
N ALA A 179 -1.80 -36.19 17.71
CA ALA A 179 -3.15 -35.90 18.19
C ALA A 179 -3.69 -34.60 17.54
N PRO A 180 -5.00 -34.52 17.26
CA PRO A 180 -5.62 -33.29 16.78
C PRO A 180 -5.42 -32.14 17.77
N ALA A 181 -5.33 -30.91 17.26
CA ALA A 181 -5.27 -29.74 18.13
C ALA A 181 -6.61 -29.50 18.83
N THR A 182 -6.54 -28.86 20.01
CA THR A 182 -7.72 -28.49 20.82
C THR A 182 -7.88 -26.99 21.00
N GLY A 183 -7.02 -26.18 20.37
CA GLY A 183 -7.08 -24.72 20.44
C GLY A 183 -8.10 -24.12 19.49
N ASP A 184 -8.45 -22.85 19.74
CA ASP A 184 -9.24 -22.02 18.82
C ASP A 184 -8.31 -21.23 17.87
N VAL A 185 -8.88 -20.65 16.81
CA VAL A 185 -8.15 -19.72 15.95
C VAL A 185 -7.87 -18.42 16.70
N GLU A 186 -6.62 -17.99 16.70
CA GLU A 186 -6.18 -16.78 17.40
C GLU A 186 -5.81 -15.69 16.38
N VAL A 187 -6.16 -14.43 16.67
CA VAL A 187 -5.85 -13.29 15.80
C VAL A 187 -5.20 -12.19 16.64
N GLY A 188 -4.09 -11.65 16.14
CA GLY A 188 -3.43 -10.50 16.74
C GLY A 188 -2.72 -9.65 15.70
N GLY A 189 -3.01 -8.34 15.67
CA GLY A 189 -2.46 -7.40 14.70
C GLY A 189 -2.60 -7.91 13.27
N ASN A 190 -1.47 -8.17 12.61
CA ASN A 190 -1.39 -8.68 11.25
C ASN A 190 -1.15 -10.20 11.16
N VAL A 191 -1.32 -10.94 12.27
CA VAL A 191 -1.06 -12.39 12.35
C VAL A 191 -2.32 -13.14 12.77
N ILE A 192 -2.62 -14.23 12.06
CA ILE A 192 -3.66 -15.20 12.42
C ILE A 192 -3.03 -16.58 12.57
N ARG A 193 -3.38 -17.27 13.66
CA ARG A 193 -2.86 -18.59 14.02
C ARG A 193 -3.96 -19.62 13.96
N TYR A 194 -3.74 -20.65 13.13
CA TYR A 194 -4.59 -21.84 13.06
C TYR A 194 -3.93 -23.01 13.80
N PRO A 195 -4.60 -23.60 14.78
CA PRO A 195 -4.13 -24.83 15.41
C PRO A 195 -4.23 -26.00 14.42
N LEU A 196 -3.13 -26.70 14.16
CA LEU A 196 -3.07 -27.79 13.18
C LEU A 196 -3.08 -29.17 13.85
N ALA A 197 -2.19 -29.37 14.83
CA ALA A 197 -2.09 -30.58 15.64
C ALA A 197 -1.48 -30.26 17.02
N GLU A 198 -1.47 -31.21 17.96
CA GLU A 198 -0.79 -31.02 19.24
C GLU A 198 0.70 -30.69 19.05
N GLY A 199 1.13 -29.50 19.49
CA GLY A 199 2.49 -28.98 19.31
C GLY A 199 2.76 -28.29 17.96
N PHE A 200 1.76 -28.18 17.08
CA PHE A 200 1.90 -27.59 15.73
C PHE A 200 0.78 -26.60 15.38
N ALA A 201 1.16 -25.44 14.84
CA ALA A 201 0.23 -24.42 14.39
C ALA A 201 0.68 -23.80 13.06
N LEU A 202 -0.26 -23.17 12.34
CA LEU A 202 0.00 -22.39 11.14
C LEU A 202 -0.26 -20.91 11.41
N ASP A 203 0.79 -20.11 11.33
CA ASP A 203 0.70 -18.66 11.43
C ASP A 203 0.73 -18.05 10.03
N TYR A 204 -0.28 -17.26 9.71
CA TYR A 204 -0.23 -16.38 8.55
C TYR A 204 -0.01 -14.95 9.00
N SER A 205 0.99 -14.29 8.43
CA SER A 205 1.28 -12.87 8.67
C SER A 205 1.16 -12.07 7.38
N VAL A 206 0.39 -10.99 7.40
CA VAL A 206 0.23 -10.10 6.25
C VAL A 206 1.20 -8.93 6.36
N ASP A 207 2.06 -8.79 5.36
CA ASP A 207 2.94 -7.64 5.15
C ASP A 207 2.41 -6.76 4.00
N THR A 208 3.05 -5.62 3.76
CA THR A 208 2.70 -4.71 2.65
C THR A 208 2.86 -5.35 1.26
N SER A 209 3.68 -6.39 1.11
CA SER A 209 4.04 -6.98 -0.19
C SER A 209 3.93 -8.50 -0.26
N GLN A 210 3.58 -9.17 0.83
CA GLN A 210 3.59 -10.62 0.93
C GLN A 210 2.67 -11.12 2.04
N VAL A 211 2.30 -12.40 1.96
CA VAL A 211 1.71 -13.15 3.06
C VAL A 211 2.70 -14.24 3.42
N LYS A 212 3.20 -14.20 4.65
CA LYS A 212 4.05 -15.26 5.19
C LYS A 212 3.17 -16.34 5.79
N GLN A 213 3.51 -17.59 5.57
CA GLN A 213 2.91 -18.72 6.25
C GLN A 213 4.03 -19.43 7.00
N ASN A 214 3.85 -19.68 8.30
CA ASN A 214 4.84 -20.36 9.13
C ASN A 214 4.19 -21.58 9.75
N LEU A 215 4.75 -22.77 9.47
CA LEU A 215 4.50 -23.93 10.31
C LEU A 215 5.32 -23.79 11.59
N LEU A 216 4.62 -23.58 12.70
CA LEU A 216 5.22 -23.53 14.03
C LEU A 216 5.38 -24.93 14.60
N ILE A 217 6.58 -25.24 15.06
CA ILE A 217 6.94 -26.49 15.73
C ILE A 217 7.35 -26.14 17.15
N GLN A 218 6.51 -26.46 18.13
CA GLN A 218 6.74 -26.05 19.52
C GLN A 218 7.82 -26.87 20.21
N GLU A 219 7.90 -28.15 19.89
CA GLU A 219 8.83 -29.10 20.50
C GLU A 219 9.44 -30.02 19.44
N ARG A 220 10.58 -30.63 19.78
CA ARG A 220 11.27 -31.57 18.88
C ARG A 220 10.34 -32.74 18.50
N PRO A 221 10.05 -32.95 17.20
CA PRO A 221 9.17 -34.03 16.77
C PRO A 221 9.84 -35.41 16.95
N VAL A 222 9.02 -36.45 17.04
CA VAL A 222 9.47 -37.84 17.12
C VAL A 222 9.34 -38.48 15.74
N LEU A 223 10.46 -38.68 15.06
CA LEU A 223 10.48 -39.21 13.69
C LEU A 223 10.94 -40.67 13.66
N GLU A 224 10.45 -41.43 12.69
CA GLU A 224 10.94 -42.79 12.42
C GLU A 224 12.28 -42.72 11.66
N ASP A 225 13.17 -43.70 11.86
CA ASP A 225 14.50 -43.76 11.21
C ASP A 225 14.47 -43.71 9.67
N ILE A 226 13.31 -43.96 9.06
CA ILE A 226 13.11 -43.93 7.60
C ILE A 226 12.72 -42.55 7.06
N ALA A 227 12.40 -41.59 7.93
CA ALA A 227 12.02 -40.25 7.55
C ALA A 227 13.28 -39.41 7.27
N GLU A 228 13.51 -39.07 6.00
CA GLU A 228 14.59 -38.16 5.59
C GLU A 228 14.15 -36.71 5.81
N TYR A 229 12.89 -36.39 5.51
CA TYR A 229 12.33 -35.05 5.66
C TYR A 229 11.10 -35.01 6.58
N PHE A 230 10.92 -33.88 7.26
CA PHE A 230 9.71 -33.55 8.01
C PHE A 230 9.19 -32.17 7.60
N GLY A 231 7.87 -32.03 7.48
CA GLY A 231 7.27 -30.74 7.14
C GLY A 231 5.76 -30.81 6.97
N MET A 232 5.24 -29.97 6.07
CA MET A 232 3.82 -29.88 5.78
C MET A 232 3.57 -29.93 4.27
N THR A 233 2.50 -30.63 3.88
CA THR A 233 1.94 -30.61 2.53
C THR A 233 0.65 -29.81 2.52
N GLU A 234 0.42 -29.05 1.47
CA GLU A 234 -0.77 -28.24 1.24
C GLU A 234 -1.12 -28.19 -0.24
N THR A 235 -2.36 -27.79 -0.53
CA THR A 235 -2.77 -27.53 -1.91
C THR A 235 -2.88 -26.03 -2.16
N ILE A 236 -2.30 -25.57 -3.27
CA ILE A 236 -2.43 -24.21 -3.78
C ILE A 236 -3.33 -24.25 -5.02
N ARG A 237 -4.35 -23.40 -5.07
CA ARG A 237 -5.14 -23.16 -6.28
C ARG A 237 -4.65 -21.89 -6.96
N LEU A 238 -4.10 -22.04 -8.15
CA LEU A 238 -3.67 -20.94 -9.00
C LEU A 238 -4.86 -20.27 -9.71
N PRO A 239 -4.77 -18.96 -9.99
CA PRO A 239 -5.76 -18.26 -10.80
C PRO A 239 -5.85 -18.84 -12.22
N MET A 240 -7.02 -18.71 -12.83
CA MET A 240 -7.21 -19.13 -14.22
C MET A 240 -6.27 -18.37 -15.18
N GLY A 241 -5.63 -19.09 -16.09
CA GLY A 241 -4.66 -18.53 -17.04
C GLY A 241 -3.23 -18.37 -16.49
N TYR A 242 -2.97 -18.82 -15.25
CA TYR A 242 -1.65 -18.81 -14.62
C TYR A 242 -1.10 -20.21 -14.38
N GLY A 243 0.22 -20.34 -14.44
CA GLY A 243 0.96 -21.57 -14.16
C GLY A 243 2.13 -21.31 -13.21
N LEU A 244 2.67 -22.40 -12.66
CA LEU A 244 3.83 -22.37 -11.77
C LEU A 244 5.11 -22.68 -12.56
N TYR A 245 6.16 -21.89 -12.34
CA TYR A 245 7.43 -21.96 -13.04
C TYR A 245 8.59 -22.07 -12.07
N LEU A 246 9.62 -22.82 -12.47
CA LEU A 246 10.92 -22.88 -11.82
C LEU A 246 11.97 -22.51 -12.87
N ASP A 247 12.80 -21.49 -12.61
CA ASP A 247 13.83 -20.99 -13.54
C ASP A 247 13.29 -20.73 -14.97
N GLY A 248 12.06 -20.22 -15.07
CA GLY A 248 11.37 -19.93 -16.34
C GLY A 248 10.81 -21.16 -17.07
N VAL A 249 10.87 -22.36 -16.47
CA VAL A 249 10.30 -23.60 -17.01
C VAL A 249 9.01 -23.94 -16.27
N ALA A 250 7.91 -24.17 -17.00
CA ALA A 250 6.63 -24.55 -16.41
C ALA A 250 6.72 -25.93 -15.76
N LEU A 251 6.22 -26.05 -14.53
CA LEU A 251 6.12 -27.31 -13.80
C LEU A 251 4.87 -28.10 -14.20
N GLY A 252 4.91 -29.42 -14.05
CA GLY A 252 3.83 -30.34 -14.42
C GLY A 252 3.54 -31.38 -13.33
N GLU A 253 2.95 -32.52 -13.73
CA GLU A 253 2.54 -33.59 -12.80
C GLU A 253 3.73 -34.36 -12.20
N GLU A 254 4.92 -34.25 -12.80
CA GLU A 254 6.14 -34.88 -12.30
C GLU A 254 6.60 -34.23 -10.99
N ILE A 255 6.97 -35.06 -10.01
CA ILE A 255 7.52 -34.59 -8.73
C ILE A 255 8.83 -33.85 -9.03
N THR A 256 8.85 -32.58 -8.70
CA THR A 256 10.04 -31.72 -8.80
C THR A 256 10.43 -31.30 -7.39
N SER A 257 11.71 -31.45 -7.03
CA SER A 257 12.25 -30.90 -5.79
C SER A 257 13.18 -29.73 -6.06
N THR A 258 13.12 -28.69 -5.23
CA THR A 258 13.97 -27.50 -5.36
C THR A 258 14.11 -26.78 -4.02
N GLN A 259 15.21 -26.05 -3.87
CA GLN A 259 15.42 -25.08 -2.79
C GLN A 259 15.33 -23.64 -3.31
N GLY A 260 15.07 -23.46 -4.61
CA GLY A 260 14.98 -22.17 -5.28
C GLY A 260 13.58 -21.57 -5.27
N GLU A 261 13.49 -20.30 -5.67
CA GLU A 261 12.23 -19.56 -5.83
C GLU A 261 11.36 -20.15 -6.95
N LEU A 262 10.04 -20.18 -6.72
CA LEU A 262 9.02 -20.51 -7.72
C LEU A 262 8.29 -19.24 -8.16
N GLU A 263 7.85 -19.20 -9.41
CA GLU A 263 7.18 -18.06 -10.01
C GLU A 263 5.79 -18.43 -10.50
N ILE A 264 4.77 -17.63 -10.15
CA ILE A 264 3.42 -17.76 -10.70
C ILE A 264 3.31 -16.77 -11.86
N ARG A 265 3.17 -17.27 -13.09
CA ARG A 265 3.14 -16.44 -14.30
C ARG A 265 1.93 -16.73 -15.16
N ASN A 266 1.48 -15.71 -15.87
CA ASN A 266 0.46 -15.84 -16.90
C ASN A 266 0.99 -16.72 -18.04
N ILE A 267 0.20 -17.72 -18.45
CA ILE A 267 0.61 -18.76 -19.40
C ILE A 267 0.70 -18.20 -20.83
N GLU A 268 -0.06 -17.16 -21.16
CA GLU A 268 -0.10 -16.58 -22.51
C GLU A 268 1.01 -15.56 -22.74
N ASN A 269 1.24 -14.66 -21.79
CA ASN A 269 2.16 -13.52 -21.97
C ASN A 269 3.45 -13.60 -21.11
N GLY A 270 3.54 -14.54 -20.17
CA GLY A 270 4.70 -14.74 -19.30
C GLY A 270 4.85 -13.72 -18.15
N GLU A 271 3.86 -12.84 -17.95
CA GLU A 271 3.85 -11.82 -16.91
C GLU A 271 3.82 -12.45 -15.51
N LEU A 272 4.68 -11.95 -14.61
CA LEU A 272 4.79 -12.42 -13.23
C LEU A 272 3.63 -11.89 -12.40
N LEU A 273 2.94 -12.78 -11.67
CA LEU A 273 1.87 -12.43 -10.74
C LEU A 273 2.36 -12.39 -9.29
N ALA A 274 3.12 -13.40 -8.89
CA ALA A 274 3.65 -13.57 -7.53
C ALA A 274 4.84 -14.56 -7.55
N THR A 275 5.66 -14.55 -6.50
CA THR A 275 6.72 -15.54 -6.29
C THR A 275 6.52 -16.28 -4.96
N ILE A 276 7.02 -17.52 -4.91
CA ILE A 276 7.18 -18.31 -3.69
C ILE A 276 8.69 -18.38 -3.47
N PRO A 277 9.27 -17.54 -2.58
CA PRO A 277 10.71 -17.49 -2.36
C PRO A 277 11.20 -18.81 -1.76
N GLU A 278 12.52 -18.96 -1.66
CA GLU A 278 13.15 -20.12 -1.02
C GLU A 278 12.60 -20.33 0.41
N PRO A 279 12.31 -21.59 0.83
CA PRO A 279 11.71 -21.82 2.14
C PRO A 279 12.77 -21.65 3.21
N VAL A 280 12.61 -20.66 4.08
CA VAL A 280 13.59 -20.37 5.15
C VAL A 280 13.06 -20.87 6.48
N VAL A 281 13.96 -21.42 7.30
CA VAL A 281 13.66 -21.81 8.67
C VAL A 281 14.25 -20.82 9.63
N LEU A 282 13.41 -20.35 10.54
CA LEU A 282 13.79 -19.42 11.60
C LEU A 282 13.85 -20.18 12.94
N GLU A 283 14.99 -20.06 13.61
CA GLU A 283 15.22 -20.57 14.97
C GLU A 283 15.61 -19.42 15.92
N ASP A 284 15.26 -19.55 17.20
CA ASP A 284 15.68 -18.58 18.20
C ASP A 284 17.20 -18.68 18.45
N GLY A 285 17.90 -17.53 18.36
CA GLY A 285 19.34 -17.45 18.54
C GLY A 285 20.22 -17.96 17.38
N GLY A 286 19.62 -18.45 16.30
CA GLY A 286 20.34 -18.92 15.10
C GLY A 286 21.11 -17.79 14.40
N LEU A 287 22.41 -18.00 14.15
CA LEU A 287 23.26 -17.01 13.46
C LEU A 287 23.15 -17.09 11.93
N GLU A 288 22.66 -18.21 11.39
CA GLU A 288 22.55 -18.46 9.94
C GLU A 288 21.17 -19.06 9.61
N PRO A 289 20.45 -18.53 8.60
CA PRO A 289 19.18 -19.10 8.15
C PRO A 289 19.40 -20.46 7.47
N TYR A 290 18.55 -21.44 7.79
CA TYR A 290 18.51 -22.73 7.09
C TYR A 290 17.51 -22.70 5.94
N ILE A 291 17.84 -23.31 4.81
CA ILE A 291 16.97 -23.38 3.63
C ILE A 291 16.36 -24.78 3.57
N GLY A 292 15.04 -24.86 3.63
CA GLY A 292 14.28 -26.09 3.47
C GLY A 292 14.25 -26.56 2.01
N THR A 293 13.38 -27.52 1.71
CA THR A 293 13.18 -28.07 0.37
C THR A 293 11.70 -28.09 0.04
N TYR A 294 11.36 -27.65 -1.18
CA TYR A 294 10.04 -27.83 -1.77
C TYR A 294 9.97 -29.14 -2.55
N PHE A 295 8.86 -29.86 -2.42
CA PHE A 295 8.45 -30.95 -3.32
C PHE A 295 7.12 -30.56 -3.97
N ILE A 296 7.11 -30.48 -5.30
CA ILE A 296 6.01 -29.88 -6.08
C ILE A 296 5.43 -30.89 -7.06
N GLN A 297 4.10 -30.93 -7.15
CA GLN A 297 3.36 -31.51 -8.28
C GLN A 297 2.24 -30.60 -8.73
N VAL A 298 2.07 -30.41 -10.04
CA VAL A 298 1.06 -29.52 -10.63
C VAL A 298 0.01 -30.32 -11.40
N TYR A 299 -1.25 -30.21 -11.01
CA TYR A 299 -2.43 -30.82 -11.62
C TYR A 299 -3.41 -29.75 -12.11
N GLY A 300 -3.17 -29.24 -13.33
CA GLY A 300 -3.93 -28.11 -13.87
C GLY A 300 -3.77 -26.86 -12.98
N PRO A 301 -4.86 -26.27 -12.44
CA PRO A 301 -4.76 -25.12 -11.55
C PRO A 301 -4.39 -25.48 -10.10
N MET A 302 -4.34 -26.77 -9.75
CA MET A 302 -4.05 -27.23 -8.39
C MET A 302 -2.58 -27.64 -8.27
N VAL A 303 -1.86 -27.08 -7.31
CA VAL A 303 -0.47 -27.42 -7.00
C VAL A 303 -0.45 -28.11 -5.65
N LEU A 304 0.08 -29.31 -5.58
CA LEU A 304 0.45 -29.94 -4.32
C LEU A 304 1.86 -29.47 -3.97
N LEU A 305 1.98 -28.68 -2.91
CA LEU A 305 3.25 -28.14 -2.43
C LEU A 305 3.57 -28.78 -1.08
N THR A 306 4.75 -29.37 -0.96
CA THR A 306 5.27 -29.82 0.34
C THR A 306 6.52 -29.03 0.69
N THR A 307 6.48 -28.37 1.85
CA THR A 307 7.61 -27.61 2.39
C THR A 307 8.18 -28.41 3.55
N ALA A 308 9.45 -28.80 3.47
CA ALA A 308 10.06 -29.70 4.44
C ALA A 308 11.53 -29.38 4.75
N VAL A 309 12.02 -29.90 5.87
CA VAL A 309 13.42 -29.82 6.32
C VAL A 309 13.99 -31.20 6.54
N ASP A 310 15.31 -31.32 6.42
CA ASP A 310 16.04 -32.55 6.71
C ASP A 310 15.91 -32.93 8.19
N SER A 311 15.57 -34.19 8.44
CA SER A 311 15.33 -34.73 9.78
C SER A 311 16.60 -34.68 10.63
N ASP A 312 17.76 -34.95 10.04
CA ASP A 312 19.07 -34.82 10.71
C ASP A 312 19.33 -33.40 11.20
N TRP A 313 18.95 -32.40 10.39
CA TRP A 313 19.08 -31.00 10.79
C TRP A 313 18.09 -30.65 11.89
N LEU A 314 16.83 -31.09 11.77
CA LEU A 314 15.74 -30.79 12.71
C LEU A 314 15.95 -31.43 14.10
N LEU A 315 16.51 -32.63 14.14
CA LEU A 315 16.70 -33.41 15.37
C LEU A 315 18.03 -33.13 16.08
N SER A 316 18.89 -32.29 15.51
CA SER A 316 20.20 -31.95 16.09
C SER A 316 20.07 -31.41 17.53
N GLU A 317 21.02 -31.79 18.39
CA GLU A 317 21.06 -31.35 19.79
C GLU A 317 21.24 -29.83 19.94
N ASP A 318 21.81 -29.18 18.92
CA ASP A 318 22.06 -27.74 18.88
C ASP A 318 20.80 -26.90 18.56
N ARG A 319 19.65 -27.53 18.26
CA ARG A 319 18.42 -26.83 17.90
C ARG A 319 17.67 -26.29 19.10
N ALA A 320 17.30 -25.02 19.02
CA ALA A 320 16.38 -24.38 19.96
C ALA A 320 14.96 -24.39 19.39
N TYR A 321 14.01 -24.89 20.17
CA TYR A 321 12.58 -24.82 19.86
C TYR A 321 11.94 -23.71 20.70
N PRO A 322 10.91 -23.00 20.20
CA PRO A 322 10.13 -23.28 18.98
C PRO A 322 10.81 -22.90 17.65
N LEU A 323 10.41 -23.55 16.55
CA LEU A 323 10.90 -23.30 15.18
C LEU A 323 9.76 -22.91 14.23
N ALA A 324 10.05 -22.11 13.19
CA ALA A 324 9.11 -21.77 12.13
C ALA A 324 9.65 -22.17 10.74
N LEU A 325 8.84 -22.90 9.97
CA LEU A 325 9.10 -23.26 8.57
C LEU A 325 8.23 -22.43 7.63
N ASP A 326 8.85 -21.60 6.80
CA ASP A 326 8.20 -20.59 5.96
C ASP A 326 7.96 -21.07 4.52
N PRO A 327 6.70 -21.24 4.07
CA PRO A 327 6.36 -20.87 2.70
C PRO A 327 5.75 -19.45 2.66
N THR A 328 6.33 -18.55 1.90
CA THR A 328 5.80 -17.18 1.72
C THR A 328 5.15 -17.06 0.33
N ILE A 329 4.05 -16.33 0.21
CA ILE A 329 3.53 -15.85 -1.07
C ILE A 329 3.85 -14.37 -1.19
N LYS A 330 4.72 -14.02 -2.14
CA LYS A 330 5.19 -12.66 -2.37
C LYS A 330 4.54 -12.05 -3.60
N VAL A 331 3.82 -10.95 -3.42
CA VAL A 331 3.05 -10.28 -4.48
C VAL A 331 3.90 -9.25 -5.22
N THR A 332 4.76 -8.50 -4.51
CA THR A 332 5.65 -7.50 -5.14
C THR A 332 7.12 -7.77 -4.84
N SER A 333 8.00 -7.40 -5.77
CA SER A 333 9.45 -7.50 -5.57
C SER A 333 9.91 -6.59 -4.43
N GLY A 334 10.81 -7.08 -3.58
CA GLY A 334 11.35 -6.26 -2.48
C GLY A 334 12.27 -5.17 -3.01
N ASN A 335 12.07 -3.92 -2.59
CA ASN A 335 12.90 -2.77 -2.99
C ASN A 335 14.10 -2.56 -2.05
N ARG A 336 14.52 -3.59 -1.34
CA ARG A 336 15.52 -3.49 -0.27
C ARG A 336 16.11 -4.85 0.10
N GLY A 337 17.20 -4.79 0.85
CA GLY A 337 17.70 -5.92 1.62
C GLY A 337 19.15 -5.74 2.03
N TYR A 338 19.95 -6.79 1.88
CA TYR A 338 21.36 -6.78 2.28
C TYR A 338 22.22 -7.62 1.35
N CYS A 339 23.51 -7.34 1.34
CA CYS A 339 24.51 -8.08 0.59
C CYS A 339 25.47 -8.81 1.53
N TYR A 340 25.70 -10.10 1.27
CA TYR A 340 26.77 -10.88 1.88
C TYR A 340 28.06 -10.76 1.05
N VAL A 341 29.00 -9.98 1.57
CA VAL A 341 30.25 -9.60 0.87
C VAL A 341 31.10 -10.82 0.50
N TYR A 342 31.24 -11.82 1.39
CA TYR A 342 32.10 -12.98 1.13
C TYR A 342 31.68 -13.76 -0.11
N TYR A 343 30.40 -14.12 -0.25
CA TYR A 343 29.93 -14.86 -1.42
C TYR A 343 29.61 -13.97 -2.62
N GLY A 344 29.47 -12.66 -2.40
CA GLY A 344 29.10 -11.70 -3.44
C GLY A 344 27.63 -11.80 -3.82
N TYR A 345 26.75 -12.14 -2.87
CA TYR A 345 25.31 -12.26 -3.06
C TYR A 345 24.57 -11.14 -2.36
N CYS A 346 23.42 -10.77 -2.90
CA CYS A 346 22.49 -9.84 -2.26
C CYS A 346 21.10 -10.45 -2.26
N TYR A 347 20.37 -10.19 -1.18
CA TYR A 347 19.06 -10.76 -0.91
C TYR A 347 18.03 -9.65 -0.80
N ASN A 348 16.83 -9.91 -1.30
CA ASN A 348 15.67 -9.07 -1.01
C ASN A 348 15.15 -9.43 0.37
N SER A 349 15.05 -8.46 1.28
CA SER A 349 14.61 -8.73 2.65
C SER A 349 13.97 -7.49 3.28
N THR A 350 12.96 -7.72 4.13
CA THR A 350 12.39 -6.70 5.03
C THR A 350 13.44 -6.15 6.02
N TYR A 351 14.51 -6.92 6.25
CA TYR A 351 15.63 -6.52 7.09
C TYR A 351 16.80 -5.99 6.26
N GLY A 352 17.42 -4.92 6.77
CA GLY A 352 18.72 -4.44 6.30
C GLY A 352 19.78 -4.74 7.34
N TYR A 353 20.78 -5.55 7.00
CA TYR A 353 21.87 -5.88 7.91
C TYR A 353 23.14 -5.13 7.53
N LEU A 354 23.69 -4.41 8.52
CA LEU A 354 25.05 -3.91 8.47
C LEU A 354 25.87 -4.66 9.50
N TYR A 355 26.80 -5.50 9.04
CA TYR A 355 27.69 -6.26 9.92
C TYR A 355 29.14 -6.09 9.48
N ARG A 356 29.94 -5.54 10.40
CA ARG A 356 31.39 -5.46 10.27
C ARG A 356 32.06 -6.05 11.50
N TYR A 357 33.00 -6.96 11.29
CA TYR A 357 33.87 -7.53 12.32
C TYR A 357 35.30 -7.02 12.10
N TYR A 358 35.62 -5.88 12.70
CA TYR A 358 36.91 -5.22 12.55
C TYR A 358 37.28 -4.99 11.08
N GLY A 359 38.30 -5.68 10.55
CA GLY A 359 38.73 -5.52 9.16
C GLY A 359 37.70 -6.03 8.14
N SER A 360 36.81 -6.94 8.54
CA SER A 360 35.96 -7.72 7.66
C SER A 360 34.54 -7.16 7.55
N TYR A 361 34.09 -6.86 6.33
CA TYR A 361 32.70 -6.62 5.99
C TYR A 361 31.99 -7.96 5.77
N TYR A 362 30.88 -8.16 6.47
CA TYR A 362 30.02 -9.34 6.29
C TYR A 362 28.75 -8.93 5.55
N TYR A 363 27.98 -8.00 6.13
CA TYR A 363 26.70 -7.57 5.57
C TYR A 363 26.67 -6.07 5.32
N LEU A 364 26.09 -5.67 4.18
CA LEU A 364 25.84 -4.27 3.82
C LEU A 364 24.37 -4.10 3.42
N PRO A 365 23.63 -3.15 4.00
CA PRO A 365 22.24 -2.92 3.65
C PRO A 365 22.13 -2.07 2.38
N TRP A 366 21.10 -2.34 1.58
CA TRP A 366 20.76 -1.57 0.39
C TRP A 366 19.25 -1.31 0.30
N HIS A 367 18.91 -0.17 -0.26
CA HIS A 367 17.53 0.31 -0.45
C HIS A 367 17.38 0.92 -1.84
N ARG A 368 16.19 0.77 -2.42
CA ARG A 368 15.81 1.31 -3.72
C ARG A 368 14.64 2.27 -3.53
N TYR A 369 14.80 3.50 -4.00
CA TYR A 369 13.74 4.50 -4.04
C TYR A 369 13.42 4.84 -5.48
N ALA A 370 12.13 4.78 -5.83
CA ALA A 370 11.63 5.15 -7.15
C ALA A 370 10.86 6.46 -7.05
N PHE A 371 11.17 7.39 -7.95
CA PHE A 371 10.46 8.64 -8.13
C PHE A 371 9.60 8.54 -9.40
N THR A 372 8.43 9.15 -9.35
CA THR A 372 7.49 9.27 -10.48
C THR A 372 7.36 10.73 -10.90
N SER A 373 6.67 11.01 -12.01
CA SER A 373 6.38 12.37 -12.43
C SER A 373 5.57 13.15 -11.40
N ALA A 374 4.73 12.46 -10.63
CA ALA A 374 3.95 13.05 -9.55
C ALA A 374 4.82 13.40 -8.33
N SER A 375 6.00 12.79 -8.16
CA SER A 375 6.94 13.13 -7.09
C SER A 375 7.88 14.31 -7.43
N ALA A 376 7.76 14.89 -8.63
CA ALA A 376 8.62 15.96 -9.10
C ALA A 376 8.37 17.29 -8.37
N LEU A 377 9.43 18.09 -8.27
CA LEU A 377 9.40 19.42 -7.66
C LEU A 377 8.65 20.44 -8.54
N PRO A 378 7.88 21.36 -7.96
CA PRO A 378 7.19 22.41 -8.70
C PRO A 378 8.17 23.39 -9.35
N SER A 379 7.70 24.11 -10.38
CA SER A 379 8.51 25.10 -11.08
C SER A 379 8.94 26.22 -10.12
N GLY A 380 10.24 26.51 -10.07
CA GLY A 380 10.80 27.52 -9.18
C GLY A 380 11.00 27.08 -7.73
N ALA A 381 10.75 25.80 -7.40
CA ALA A 381 11.03 25.26 -6.08
C ALA A 381 12.53 25.35 -5.74
N THR A 382 12.83 25.73 -4.50
CA THR A 382 14.17 25.62 -3.92
C THR A 382 14.15 24.47 -2.91
N VAL A 383 15.10 23.55 -3.05
CA VAL A 383 15.32 22.47 -2.07
C VAL A 383 16.17 23.01 -0.93
N GLU A 384 15.66 22.87 0.29
CA GLU A 384 16.30 23.31 1.51
C GLU A 384 17.09 22.21 2.19
N GLU A 385 16.54 21.00 2.23
CA GLU A 385 17.11 19.87 2.97
C GLU A 385 16.77 18.53 2.31
N VAL A 386 17.72 17.59 2.34
CA VAL A 386 17.50 16.20 1.95
C VAL A 386 18.04 15.27 3.03
N ASN A 387 17.17 14.42 3.56
CA ASN A 387 17.47 13.46 4.60
C ASN A 387 17.17 12.04 4.14
N TRP A 388 17.97 11.08 4.60
CA TRP A 388 17.65 9.67 4.54
C TRP A 388 17.37 9.13 5.93
N LYS A 389 16.18 8.57 6.13
CA LYS A 389 15.71 8.07 7.43
C LYS A 389 15.48 6.56 7.38
N GLN A 390 15.96 5.85 8.39
CA GLN A 390 15.77 4.40 8.54
C GLN A 390 15.52 4.06 10.01
N TYR A 391 14.74 3.01 10.26
CA TYR A 391 14.48 2.52 11.61
C TYR A 391 15.39 1.34 11.97
N VAL A 392 16.23 1.52 12.98
CA VAL A 392 17.14 0.47 13.48
C VAL A 392 16.49 -0.21 14.68
N ASN A 393 16.03 -1.46 14.51
CA ASN A 393 15.38 -2.19 15.59
C ASN A 393 16.38 -2.93 16.50
N TYR A 394 17.58 -3.23 15.99
CA TYR A 394 18.65 -3.82 16.79
C TYR A 394 20.00 -3.21 16.43
N ALA A 395 20.80 -2.89 17.45
CA ALA A 395 22.15 -2.40 17.27
C ALA A 395 23.05 -2.87 18.41
N TYR A 396 24.21 -3.41 18.04
CA TYR A 396 25.24 -3.83 18.98
C TYR A 396 26.62 -3.56 18.36
N GLY A 397 27.57 -3.06 19.16
CA GLY A 397 28.86 -2.65 18.64
C GLY A 397 29.89 -2.40 19.72
N SER A 398 31.17 -2.44 19.35
CA SER A 398 32.30 -2.20 20.27
C SER A 398 32.53 -0.72 20.58
N SER A 399 31.79 0.19 19.92
CA SER A 399 31.86 1.63 20.10
C SER A 399 30.48 2.23 19.84
N SER A 400 30.02 3.17 20.65
CA SER A 400 28.78 3.93 20.42
C SER A 400 29.01 5.33 19.82
N SER A 401 30.27 5.76 19.70
CA SER A 401 30.63 7.12 19.27
C SER A 401 31.05 7.22 17.79
N THR A 402 31.28 6.09 17.12
CA THR A 402 31.68 6.05 15.71
C THR A 402 30.43 6.08 14.83
N SER A 403 30.35 7.03 13.89
CA SER A 403 29.18 7.14 13.01
C SER A 403 29.21 6.11 11.88
N ILE A 404 28.03 5.66 11.46
CA ILE A 404 27.83 4.88 10.24
C ILE A 404 27.75 5.87 9.06
N THR A 405 28.35 5.50 7.92
CA THR A 405 28.36 6.31 6.71
C THR A 405 27.20 5.91 5.78
N ALA A 406 26.39 6.87 5.38
CA ALA A 406 25.35 6.69 4.36
C ALA A 406 25.93 7.00 2.97
N ARG A 407 25.46 6.29 1.96
CA ARG A 407 25.93 6.37 0.57
C ARG A 407 24.72 6.49 -0.36
N VAL A 408 24.76 7.43 -1.31
CA VAL A 408 23.91 7.36 -2.51
C VAL A 408 24.67 6.53 -3.53
N LEU A 409 24.03 5.46 -4.00
CA LEU A 409 24.71 4.41 -4.76
C LEU A 409 25.02 4.84 -6.18
N GLU A 410 26.30 4.75 -6.54
CA GLU A 410 26.83 5.10 -7.85
C GLU A 410 27.12 3.84 -8.67
N ALA A 411 27.26 3.98 -9.99
CA ALA A 411 27.78 2.92 -10.83
C ALA A 411 29.29 2.79 -10.62
N CYS A 412 29.68 1.81 -9.81
CA CYS A 412 31.07 1.46 -9.55
C CYS A 412 31.48 0.20 -10.34
N GLY A 413 32.75 -0.20 -10.21
CA GLY A 413 33.26 -1.44 -10.81
C GLY A 413 32.57 -2.71 -10.30
N THR A 414 33.21 -3.86 -10.46
CA THR A 414 32.71 -5.15 -9.94
C THR A 414 33.64 -5.61 -8.83
N ASP A 415 33.10 -5.84 -7.63
CA ASP A 415 33.90 -6.32 -6.49
C ASP A 415 34.37 -7.77 -6.71
N ALA A 416 35.34 -8.28 -5.95
CA ALA A 416 35.80 -9.67 -5.98
C ALA A 416 34.85 -10.64 -5.25
N ARG A 417 35.03 -11.96 -5.44
CA ARG A 417 34.37 -13.01 -4.65
C ARG A 417 35.30 -13.57 -3.59
N TYR A 418 34.71 -14.20 -2.58
CA TYR A 418 35.39 -14.88 -1.47
C TYR A 418 36.34 -13.93 -0.73
N ASN A 419 35.84 -12.71 -0.50
CA ASN A 419 36.59 -11.60 0.07
C ASN A 419 35.80 -10.99 1.22
N TYR A 420 36.48 -10.64 2.31
CA TYR A 420 35.89 -9.92 3.44
C TYR A 420 36.14 -8.41 3.37
N GLY A 421 36.87 -7.92 2.37
CA GLY A 421 36.98 -6.50 2.03
C GLY A 421 36.12 -6.14 0.83
N ILE A 422 36.03 -4.85 0.53
CA ILE A 422 35.45 -4.34 -0.72
C ILE A 422 36.58 -3.79 -1.58
N THR A 423 36.72 -4.27 -2.80
CA THR A 423 37.77 -3.86 -3.73
C THR A 423 37.57 -2.40 -4.11
N SER A 424 38.64 -1.61 -4.01
CA SER A 424 38.59 -0.20 -4.40
C SER A 424 38.30 -0.07 -5.89
N ALA A 425 37.28 0.71 -6.23
CA ALA A 425 36.86 0.96 -7.60
C ALA A 425 36.48 2.44 -7.80
N SER A 426 36.65 2.95 -9.03
CA SER A 426 36.11 4.25 -9.41
C SER A 426 34.60 4.15 -9.66
N CYS A 427 33.88 5.20 -9.28
CA CYS A 427 32.44 5.32 -9.49
C CYS A 427 32.13 6.50 -10.41
N SER A 428 31.08 6.39 -11.21
CA SER A 428 30.61 7.47 -12.07
C SER A 428 29.13 7.33 -12.40
N GLY A 429 28.34 8.35 -12.04
CA GLY A 429 26.89 8.37 -12.30
C GLY A 429 26.10 7.51 -11.32
N SER A 430 24.77 7.68 -11.32
CA SER A 430 23.87 6.89 -10.48
C SER A 430 23.92 5.40 -10.85
N ILE A 431 23.78 4.52 -9.86
CA ILE A 431 23.63 3.09 -10.11
C ILE A 431 22.37 2.81 -10.95
N SER A 432 22.44 1.82 -11.83
CA SER A 432 21.28 1.43 -12.63
C SER A 432 20.24 0.68 -11.79
N ALA A 433 18.95 0.95 -12.03
CA ALA A 433 17.84 0.39 -11.27
C ALA A 433 17.81 -1.15 -11.28
N ASN A 434 18.26 -1.78 -12.37
CA ASN A 434 18.32 -3.24 -12.50
C ASN A 434 19.43 -3.90 -11.66
N LEU A 435 20.33 -3.11 -11.06
CA LEU A 435 21.34 -3.60 -10.11
C LEU A 435 20.87 -3.46 -8.65
N LEU A 436 19.74 -2.80 -8.41
CA LEU A 436 19.14 -2.61 -7.09
C LEU A 436 18.13 -3.72 -6.80
N SER A 437 18.62 -4.96 -6.79
CA SER A 437 17.84 -6.16 -6.53
C SER A 437 18.69 -7.23 -5.89
N GLY A 438 18.12 -7.99 -4.96
CA GLY A 438 18.68 -9.23 -4.46
C GLY A 438 18.22 -10.41 -5.31
N SER A 439 18.79 -10.56 -6.50
CA SER A 439 18.41 -11.58 -7.49
C SER A 439 19.26 -12.85 -7.43
N ASN A 440 20.19 -12.96 -6.48
CA ASN A 440 21.19 -14.04 -6.38
C ASN A 440 22.00 -14.29 -7.68
N SER A 441 22.02 -13.33 -8.60
CA SER A 441 22.95 -13.32 -9.72
C SER A 441 24.39 -13.13 -9.21
N ASN A 442 25.36 -13.53 -10.01
CA ASN A 442 26.76 -13.49 -9.59
C ASN A 442 27.36 -12.10 -9.80
N VAL A 443 27.04 -11.45 -10.92
CA VAL A 443 27.77 -10.27 -11.39
C VAL A 443 27.12 -8.96 -10.94
N ASN A 444 25.79 -8.90 -10.91
CA ASN A 444 25.08 -7.66 -10.61
C ASN A 444 25.21 -7.31 -9.12
N GLU A 445 25.16 -8.31 -8.25
CA GLU A 445 25.26 -8.25 -6.80
C GLU A 445 26.66 -7.79 -6.39
N ARG A 446 27.69 -8.24 -7.10
CA ARG A 446 29.07 -7.74 -6.93
C ARG A 446 29.24 -6.31 -7.38
N LYS A 447 28.47 -5.84 -8.37
CA LYS A 447 28.45 -4.40 -8.72
C LYS A 447 27.73 -3.59 -7.65
N LEU A 448 26.65 -4.13 -7.06
CA LEU A 448 25.96 -3.52 -5.93
C LEU A 448 26.87 -3.42 -4.69
N ILE A 449 27.57 -4.49 -4.32
CA ILE A 449 28.57 -4.49 -3.24
C ILE A 449 29.69 -3.47 -3.53
N SER A 450 30.20 -3.43 -4.76
CA SER A 450 31.18 -2.42 -5.17
C SER A 450 30.63 -1.01 -5.01
N SER A 451 29.36 -0.78 -5.31
CA SER A 451 28.69 0.51 -5.13
C SER A 451 28.58 0.91 -3.66
N LEU A 452 28.14 -0.01 -2.80
CA LEU A 452 28.00 0.20 -1.36
C LEU A 452 29.30 0.63 -0.67
N GLY A 453 30.44 0.05 -1.07
CA GLY A 453 31.74 0.40 -0.47
C GLY A 453 32.47 1.58 -1.09
N ASN A 454 32.23 1.89 -2.38
CA ASN A 454 33.04 2.86 -3.12
C ASN A 454 32.33 4.18 -3.46
N SER A 455 31.00 4.23 -3.46
CA SER A 455 30.25 5.46 -3.73
C SER A 455 30.66 6.57 -2.76
N ALA A 456 30.59 7.84 -3.13
CA ALA A 456 30.96 8.92 -2.19
C ALA A 456 30.14 8.91 -0.89
N SER A 457 30.75 9.33 0.23
CA SER A 457 30.03 9.55 1.49
C SER A 457 28.96 10.62 1.28
N ALA A 458 27.71 10.29 1.60
CA ALA A 458 26.57 11.18 1.43
C ALA A 458 26.14 11.86 2.72
N GLY A 459 26.24 11.15 3.84
CA GLY A 459 25.92 11.65 5.18
C GLY A 459 26.37 10.64 6.22
N THR A 460 26.13 10.92 7.50
CA THR A 460 26.42 9.95 8.58
C THR A 460 25.31 9.95 9.62
N TYR A 461 25.14 8.83 10.31
CA TYR A 461 24.23 8.70 11.44
C TYR A 461 24.86 7.93 12.60
N SER A 462 24.34 8.14 13.80
CA SER A 462 24.86 7.50 15.01
C SER A 462 24.43 6.04 15.12
N GLN A 463 25.25 5.23 15.81
CA GLN A 463 24.87 3.87 16.16
C GLN A 463 23.71 3.84 17.17
N GLY A 464 23.14 2.66 17.40
CA GLY A 464 22.03 2.43 18.34
C GLY A 464 20.69 2.17 17.65
N THR A 465 19.64 1.98 18.44
CA THR A 465 18.29 1.68 17.96
C THR A 465 17.45 2.94 17.75
N GLY A 466 16.25 2.78 17.17
CA GLY A 466 15.30 3.83 16.84
C GLY A 466 15.51 4.43 15.45
N TRP A 467 14.77 5.50 15.15
CA TRP A 467 14.94 6.27 13.93
C TRP A 467 16.33 6.89 13.84
N LYS A 468 16.97 6.70 12.70
CA LYS A 468 18.28 7.27 12.34
C LYS A 468 18.13 8.13 11.11
N THR A 469 18.74 9.31 11.15
CA THR A 469 18.72 10.29 10.08
C THR A 469 20.14 10.53 9.61
N ALA A 470 20.37 10.37 8.31
CA ALA A 470 21.56 10.86 7.63
C ALA A 470 21.17 12.11 6.83
N GLU A 471 21.70 13.26 7.26
CA GLU A 471 21.61 14.51 6.49
C GLU A 471 22.49 14.38 5.26
N ILE A 472 21.88 14.49 4.07
CA ILE A 472 22.58 14.39 2.79
C ILE A 472 22.96 15.78 2.26
N CYS A 473 22.03 16.73 2.40
CA CYS A 473 22.31 18.15 2.23
C CYS A 473 21.36 19.00 3.09
N ASP A 474 21.81 20.18 3.51
CA ASP A 474 21.01 21.19 4.20
C ASP A 474 21.60 22.59 3.92
N ASN A 475 20.78 23.52 3.43
CA ASN A 475 21.19 24.91 3.20
C ASN A 475 21.40 25.70 4.51
N ASN A 476 20.84 25.23 5.63
CA ASN A 476 20.95 25.86 6.94
C ASN A 476 22.15 25.33 7.76
N ASN A 477 22.73 24.20 7.37
CA ASN A 477 23.91 23.62 8.00
C ASN A 477 25.20 24.06 7.31
N ALA A 478 25.82 25.14 7.81
CA ALA A 478 27.07 25.66 7.27
C ALA A 478 28.28 24.68 7.34
N ALA A 479 28.19 23.59 8.12
CA ALA A 479 29.22 22.56 8.22
C ALA A 479 28.96 21.34 7.30
N GLY A 480 27.77 21.25 6.71
CA GLY A 480 27.33 20.16 5.83
C GLY A 480 27.46 20.50 4.34
N THR A 481 26.87 19.64 3.50
CA THR A 481 26.74 19.88 2.06
C THR A 481 25.52 20.77 1.81
N ALA A 482 25.70 21.92 1.16
CA ALA A 482 24.56 22.75 0.77
C ALA A 482 23.77 22.07 -0.37
N CYS A 483 22.43 22.08 -0.31
CA CYS A 483 21.59 21.49 -1.37
C CYS A 483 21.74 22.21 -2.72
N THR A 484 22.14 23.48 -2.70
CA THR A 484 22.48 24.27 -3.90
C THR A 484 23.82 23.90 -4.55
N SER A 485 24.62 23.03 -3.94
CA SER A 485 25.91 22.60 -4.49
C SER A 485 25.73 21.75 -5.75
N THR A 486 26.45 22.09 -6.82
CA THR A 486 26.47 21.32 -8.09
C THR A 486 27.34 20.07 -8.03
N THR A 487 28.04 19.86 -6.92
CA THR A 487 28.83 18.66 -6.65
C THR A 487 28.35 18.01 -5.36
N GLY A 488 28.23 16.68 -5.37
CA GLY A 488 27.79 15.91 -4.21
C GLY A 488 26.72 14.89 -4.57
N PRO A 489 26.57 13.84 -3.74
CA PRO A 489 25.68 12.72 -4.00
C PRO A 489 24.18 13.09 -3.96
N HIS A 490 23.80 14.17 -3.27
CA HIS A 490 22.41 14.67 -3.27
C HIS A 490 21.90 14.99 -4.67
N ASN A 491 22.78 15.38 -5.59
CA ASN A 491 22.41 15.69 -6.98
C ASN A 491 21.79 14.49 -7.71
N TYR A 492 22.14 13.25 -7.35
CA TYR A 492 21.50 12.06 -7.94
C TYR A 492 20.05 11.91 -7.46
N ILE A 493 19.78 12.22 -6.18
CA ILE A 493 18.43 12.20 -5.61
C ILE A 493 17.58 13.27 -6.29
N LEU A 494 18.07 14.52 -6.35
CA LEU A 494 17.33 15.62 -6.97
C LEU A 494 17.10 15.39 -8.47
N ASN A 495 18.10 14.85 -9.18
CA ASN A 495 17.94 14.51 -10.59
C ASN A 495 16.87 13.42 -10.78
N ALA A 496 16.86 12.38 -9.94
CA ALA A 496 15.86 11.33 -10.01
C ALA A 496 14.46 11.86 -9.68
N GLN A 497 14.33 12.70 -8.65
CA GLN A 497 13.04 13.32 -8.30
C GLN A 497 12.47 14.15 -9.45
N SER A 498 13.30 14.96 -10.13
CA SER A 498 12.85 15.77 -11.26
C SER A 498 12.58 14.97 -12.55
N ASN A 499 13.20 13.79 -12.71
CA ASN A 499 13.16 13.04 -13.98
C ASN A 499 12.53 11.64 -13.86
N SER A 500 11.78 11.37 -12.78
CA SER A 500 11.17 10.05 -12.53
C SER A 500 12.19 8.90 -12.50
N GLY A 501 13.33 9.15 -11.86
CA GLY A 501 14.45 8.21 -11.75
C GLY A 501 14.32 7.25 -10.57
N THR A 502 15.27 6.31 -10.49
CA THR A 502 15.47 5.45 -9.32
C THR A 502 16.85 5.74 -8.75
N ILE A 503 16.96 5.77 -7.41
CA ILE A 503 18.25 5.85 -6.73
C ILE A 503 18.38 4.69 -5.73
N GLY A 504 19.62 4.30 -5.49
CA GLY A 504 19.97 3.37 -4.43
C GLY A 504 20.51 4.12 -3.22
N MET A 505 20.13 3.72 -2.02
CA MET A 505 20.81 4.10 -0.79
C MET A 505 21.46 2.87 -0.16
N GLY A 506 22.53 3.09 0.58
CA GLY A 506 23.11 2.07 1.43
C GLY A 506 23.93 2.68 2.56
N ALA A 507 24.45 1.81 3.42
CA ALA A 507 25.27 2.24 4.54
C ALA A 507 26.47 1.32 4.74
N ASP A 508 27.58 1.89 5.21
CA ASP A 508 28.76 1.13 5.61
C ASP A 508 29.45 1.72 6.84
N MET A 509 30.14 0.87 7.58
CA MET A 509 31.02 1.30 8.67
C MET A 509 32.44 1.39 8.13
N THR A 510 32.96 2.60 7.92
CA THR A 510 34.31 2.81 7.38
C THR A 510 35.43 2.53 8.39
N SER A 511 35.13 2.64 9.69
CA SER A 511 36.06 2.32 10.77
C SER A 511 36.18 0.81 10.98
N SER A 512 37.39 0.32 11.24
CA SER A 512 37.65 -1.09 11.54
C SER A 512 37.24 -1.43 12.98
N ILE A 513 35.92 -1.50 13.23
CA ILE A 513 35.33 -1.84 14.52
C ILE A 513 34.35 -3.00 14.38
N TYR A 514 33.96 -3.58 15.51
CA TYR A 514 32.85 -4.51 15.55
C TYR A 514 31.53 -3.72 15.62
N ILE A 515 30.64 -3.96 14.67
CA ILE A 515 29.28 -3.42 14.67
C ILE A 515 28.34 -4.38 13.95
N TYR A 516 27.18 -4.58 14.54
CA TYR A 516 26.05 -5.27 13.95
C TYR A 516 24.79 -4.44 14.17
N THR A 517 24.20 -3.94 13.09
CA THR A 517 22.89 -3.28 13.12
C THR A 517 21.92 -3.97 12.20
N ARG A 518 20.68 -4.09 12.65
CA ARG A 518 19.54 -4.56 11.87
C ARG A 518 18.53 -3.43 11.79
N SER A 519 18.24 -2.98 10.58
CA SER A 519 17.08 -2.15 10.31
C SER A 519 15.88 -3.05 10.02
N TYR A 520 14.72 -2.69 10.56
CA TYR A 520 13.46 -3.35 10.26
C TYR A 520 12.59 -2.40 9.47
N ASN A 521 12.07 -2.85 8.34
CA ASN A 521 11.33 -1.99 7.43
C ASN A 521 10.10 -2.71 6.86
N SER A 522 9.08 -2.86 7.70
CA SER A 522 7.71 -3.20 7.32
C SER A 522 6.74 -2.25 8.03
N GLY A 523 5.63 -1.92 7.37
CA GLY A 523 4.59 -1.01 7.85
C GLY A 523 5.14 0.27 8.49
N GLY A 524 4.97 0.35 9.82
CA GLY A 524 5.44 1.39 10.74
C GLY A 524 6.86 1.94 10.55
N SER A 525 7.77 1.10 10.04
CA SER A 525 9.22 1.31 10.14
C SER A 525 9.92 1.46 8.79
N ASN A 526 9.17 1.63 7.70
CA ASN A 526 9.73 1.72 6.36
C ASN A 526 10.72 2.88 6.24
N SER A 527 11.89 2.63 5.65
CA SER A 527 12.87 3.69 5.36
C SER A 527 12.33 4.65 4.30
N TYR A 528 12.71 5.92 4.38
CA TYR A 528 12.29 6.94 3.43
C TYR A 528 13.36 8.02 3.21
N LEU A 529 13.29 8.62 2.03
CA LEU A 529 13.94 9.89 1.72
C LEU A 529 12.97 11.02 2.04
N GLU A 530 13.46 12.06 2.71
CA GLU A 530 12.74 13.28 2.97
C GLU A 530 13.39 14.40 2.17
N VAL A 531 12.61 15.08 1.35
CA VAL A 531 13.03 16.27 0.61
C VAL A 531 12.17 17.43 1.07
N ILE A 532 12.81 18.44 1.65
CA ILE A 532 12.15 19.67 2.11
C ILE A 532 12.38 20.76 1.07
N TYR A 533 11.31 21.35 0.55
CA TYR A 533 11.38 22.35 -0.50
C TYR A 533 10.27 23.40 -0.39
N SER A 534 10.47 24.57 -1.00
CA SER A 534 9.43 25.60 -1.10
C SER A 534 8.35 25.20 -2.11
N GLY A 535 7.07 25.37 -1.80
CA GLY A 535 5.92 24.97 -2.64
C GLY A 535 5.77 25.66 -4.01
N GLY A 536 6.75 26.47 -4.45
CA GLY A 536 6.65 27.30 -5.64
C GLY A 536 6.13 28.71 -5.30
N SER A 537 5.95 29.55 -6.31
CA SER A 537 5.39 30.91 -6.13
C SER A 537 4.39 31.22 -7.23
N ASP A 538 3.19 31.63 -6.83
CA ASP A 538 2.11 32.13 -7.69
C ASP A 538 1.40 33.30 -6.97
N THR A 539 0.63 34.12 -7.68
CA THR A 539 -0.16 35.21 -7.12
C THR A 539 -1.66 35.02 -7.25
N ASP A 540 -2.09 34.00 -7.99
CA ASP A 540 -3.49 33.71 -8.27
C ASP A 540 -3.99 32.53 -7.42
N ALA A 541 -5.29 32.48 -7.14
CA ALA A 541 -5.90 31.32 -6.47
C ALA A 541 -6.10 30.18 -7.49
N PRO A 542 -6.31 28.92 -7.03
CA PRO A 542 -6.58 27.82 -7.92
C PRO A 542 -7.78 28.12 -8.83
N THR A 543 -7.71 27.71 -10.09
CA THR A 543 -8.83 27.91 -11.03
C THR A 543 -9.68 26.66 -11.10
N SER A 544 -11.01 26.81 -10.98
CA SER A 544 -11.98 25.73 -11.14
C SER A 544 -12.47 25.61 -12.57
N SER A 545 -12.61 24.36 -13.04
CA SER A 545 -13.33 24.01 -14.28
C SER A 545 -14.57 23.14 -14.00
N HIS A 546 -15.13 23.27 -12.79
CA HIS A 546 -16.38 22.60 -12.41
C HIS A 546 -17.52 22.94 -13.38
N VAL A 547 -18.23 21.91 -13.82
CA VAL A 547 -19.50 22.06 -14.54
C VAL A 547 -20.61 21.85 -13.50
N PRO A 548 -21.34 22.92 -13.12
CA PRO A 548 -22.30 22.83 -12.03
C PRO A 548 -23.57 22.09 -12.42
N TYR A 549 -24.01 21.21 -11.53
CA TYR A 549 -25.33 20.60 -11.57
C TYR A 549 -26.32 21.56 -10.91
N SER A 550 -26.81 22.52 -11.70
CA SER A 550 -27.49 23.71 -11.18
C SER A 550 -28.62 24.18 -12.09
N GLY A 551 -29.61 24.88 -11.52
CA GLY A 551 -30.71 25.49 -12.24
C GLY A 551 -31.78 24.49 -12.72
N LEU A 552 -31.87 23.31 -12.10
CA LEU A 552 -32.70 22.20 -12.57
C LEU A 552 -33.53 21.56 -11.45
N THR A 553 -34.56 20.83 -11.87
CA THR A 553 -35.36 19.94 -11.03
C THR A 553 -35.06 18.48 -11.40
N SER A 554 -34.42 17.74 -10.51
CA SER A 554 -34.18 16.31 -10.64
C SER A 554 -35.33 15.50 -10.05
N TYR A 555 -35.53 14.28 -10.56
CA TYR A 555 -36.48 13.31 -10.01
C TYR A 555 -35.77 12.07 -9.44
N VAL A 556 -34.47 12.16 -9.24
CA VAL A 556 -33.66 11.09 -8.68
C VAL A 556 -33.51 11.40 -7.19
N GLU A 557 -33.75 10.44 -6.30
CA GLU A 557 -33.44 10.60 -4.87
C GLU A 557 -32.02 10.07 -4.60
N GLY A 558 -31.55 10.09 -3.36
CA GLY A 558 -30.25 9.53 -3.00
C GLY A 558 -29.15 10.57 -2.79
N GLU A 559 -28.00 10.09 -2.32
CA GLU A 559 -26.77 10.88 -2.25
C GLU A 559 -26.34 11.44 -3.61
N ARG A 560 -25.57 12.54 -3.59
CA ARG A 560 -24.99 13.14 -4.80
C ARG A 560 -23.50 13.37 -4.64
N THR A 561 -22.72 12.71 -5.50
CA THR A 561 -21.29 12.97 -5.61
C THR A 561 -21.03 14.01 -6.70
N PHE A 562 -20.50 15.15 -6.29
CA PHE A 562 -20.08 16.22 -7.17
C PHE A 562 -18.59 16.12 -7.42
N PHE A 563 -18.17 16.52 -8.63
CA PHE A 563 -16.77 16.49 -9.04
C PHE A 563 -16.29 17.89 -9.43
N THR A 564 -15.05 18.21 -9.09
CA THR A 564 -14.40 19.44 -9.55
C THR A 564 -12.97 19.17 -10.00
N LYS A 565 -12.50 20.01 -10.91
CA LYS A 565 -11.15 20.03 -11.45
C LYS A 565 -10.53 21.38 -11.14
N LEU A 566 -9.42 21.36 -10.43
CA LEU A 566 -8.68 22.55 -10.03
C LEU A 566 -7.29 22.56 -10.68
N THR A 567 -6.83 23.73 -11.09
CA THR A 567 -5.50 23.93 -11.69
C THR A 567 -4.80 25.09 -10.98
N ASP A 568 -3.54 24.89 -10.57
CA ASP A 568 -2.74 25.91 -9.88
C ASP A 568 -1.23 25.71 -10.15
N LEU A 569 -0.44 26.77 -10.21
CA LEU A 569 1.01 26.67 -10.47
C LEU A 569 1.85 26.40 -9.21
N SER A 570 1.37 26.80 -8.03
CA SER A 570 1.99 26.51 -6.74
C SER A 570 1.45 25.23 -6.09
N GLY A 571 0.41 24.65 -6.68
CA GLY A 571 -0.25 23.45 -6.18
C GLY A 571 -1.42 23.78 -5.25
N ILE A 572 -2.20 22.75 -4.93
CA ILE A 572 -3.47 22.92 -4.19
C ILE A 572 -3.32 22.40 -2.76
N ASP A 573 -3.80 23.17 -1.80
CA ASP A 573 -3.89 22.72 -0.41
C ASP A 573 -4.87 21.57 -0.32
N THR A 574 -4.39 20.44 0.19
CA THR A 574 -5.15 19.21 0.40
C THR A 574 -5.06 18.72 1.85
N THR A 575 -4.67 19.62 2.77
CA THR A 575 -4.68 19.35 4.20
C THR A 575 -6.10 19.12 4.70
N SER A 576 -6.25 18.37 5.79
CA SER A 576 -7.57 18.13 6.40
C SER A 576 -8.23 19.42 6.92
N THR A 577 -7.43 20.43 7.27
CA THR A 577 -7.92 21.71 7.81
C THR A 577 -8.35 22.67 6.71
N ASN A 578 -7.48 22.90 5.71
CA ASN A 578 -7.66 23.95 4.72
C ASN A 578 -7.92 23.46 3.30
N GLY A 579 -7.93 22.13 3.10
CA GLY A 579 -8.13 21.53 1.80
C GLY A 579 -9.50 21.82 1.18
N VAL A 580 -9.65 21.36 -0.06
CA VAL A 580 -10.86 21.56 -0.87
C VAL A 580 -12.10 21.11 -0.12
N LYS A 581 -13.12 21.98 -0.09
CA LYS A 581 -14.40 21.72 0.59
C LYS A 581 -15.56 22.07 -0.31
N MET A 582 -16.58 21.23 -0.27
CA MET A 582 -17.91 21.57 -0.78
C MET A 582 -18.77 22.02 0.39
N PHE A 583 -19.38 23.19 0.26
CA PHE A 583 -20.39 23.69 1.18
C PHE A 583 -21.76 23.49 0.56
N TYR A 584 -22.73 23.06 1.35
CA TYR A 584 -24.12 22.90 0.90
C TYR A 584 -25.11 23.32 1.98
N SER A 585 -26.33 23.65 1.55
CA SER A 585 -27.50 23.90 2.41
C SER A 585 -28.71 23.18 1.83
N ILE A 586 -29.50 22.57 2.69
CA ILE A 586 -30.74 21.88 2.32
C ILE A 586 -31.92 22.66 2.89
N ASN A 587 -32.92 22.92 2.06
CA ASN A 587 -34.18 23.59 2.42
C ASN A 587 -33.98 24.96 3.09
N ASN A 588 -33.03 25.76 2.59
CA ASN A 588 -32.61 27.05 3.18
C ASN A 588 -32.13 26.93 4.63
N GLY A 589 -31.58 25.77 5.00
CA GLY A 589 -31.01 25.50 6.31
C GLY A 589 -29.63 26.14 6.53
N THR A 590 -28.95 25.64 7.56
CA THR A 590 -27.57 26.04 7.87
C THR A 590 -26.60 25.43 6.86
N TRP A 591 -25.68 26.27 6.36
CA TRP A 591 -24.58 25.80 5.51
C TRP A 591 -23.67 24.81 6.26
N THR A 592 -23.51 23.63 5.68
CA THR A 592 -22.63 22.55 6.16
C THR A 592 -21.52 22.33 5.14
N SER A 593 -20.35 21.87 5.58
CA SER A 593 -19.22 21.58 4.69
C SER A 593 -18.84 20.11 4.73
N VAL A 594 -18.50 19.55 3.57
CA VAL A 594 -17.88 18.23 3.40
C VAL A 594 -16.49 18.44 2.79
N SER A 595 -15.48 17.78 3.38
CA SER A 595 -14.13 17.74 2.82
C SER A 595 -14.14 16.94 1.54
N ALA A 596 -13.50 17.47 0.50
CA ALA A 596 -13.40 16.78 -0.77
C ALA A 596 -12.30 15.71 -0.71
N THR A 597 -12.55 14.58 -1.34
CA THR A 597 -11.58 13.50 -1.53
C THR A 597 -10.84 13.75 -2.84
N THR A 598 -9.50 13.77 -2.79
CA THR A 598 -8.67 13.78 -4.00
C THR A 598 -8.87 12.47 -4.77
N ILE A 599 -9.11 12.58 -6.07
CA ILE A 599 -9.10 11.43 -6.98
C ILE A 599 -7.69 11.30 -7.55
N GLN A 600 -7.09 10.12 -7.37
CA GLN A 600 -5.70 9.79 -7.64
C GLN A 600 -4.77 10.74 -6.87
N SER A 601 -3.80 11.34 -7.55
CA SER A 601 -2.84 12.25 -6.95
C SER A 601 -3.06 13.68 -7.43
N CYS A 602 -3.04 14.62 -6.50
CA CYS A 602 -2.92 16.06 -6.72
C CYS A 602 -1.60 16.56 -6.14
N THR A 603 -0.58 16.62 -6.99
CA THR A 603 0.78 16.99 -6.58
C THR A 603 1.07 18.43 -6.96
N SER A 604 2.12 19.02 -6.39
CA SER A 604 2.50 20.41 -6.68
C SER A 604 2.89 20.66 -8.15
N THR A 605 3.12 19.62 -8.96
CA THR A 605 3.37 19.73 -10.41
C THR A 605 2.15 19.36 -11.26
N SER A 606 1.06 18.91 -10.64
CA SER A 606 -0.14 18.50 -11.36
C SER A 606 -0.77 19.69 -12.09
N THR A 607 -0.90 19.59 -13.40
CA THR A 607 -1.60 20.61 -14.21
C THR A 607 -3.11 20.62 -13.97
N GLU A 608 -3.66 19.49 -13.50
CA GLU A 608 -5.08 19.32 -13.15
C GLU A 608 -5.19 18.38 -11.95
N CYS A 609 -5.91 18.80 -10.92
CA CYS A 609 -6.26 18.01 -9.75
C CYS A 609 -7.76 17.77 -9.70
N ARG A 610 -8.18 16.53 -9.45
CA ARG A 610 -9.58 16.13 -9.41
C ARG A 610 -10.02 15.85 -7.99
N PHE A 611 -11.21 16.31 -7.66
CA PHE A 611 -11.80 16.14 -6.34
C PHE A 611 -13.24 15.70 -6.46
N LYS A 612 -13.70 14.95 -5.45
CA LYS A 612 -15.11 14.62 -5.28
C LYS A 612 -15.60 14.93 -3.88
N ALA A 613 -16.87 15.27 -3.75
CA ALA A 613 -17.54 15.43 -2.47
C ALA A 613 -18.98 14.90 -2.58
N THR A 614 -19.45 14.21 -1.55
CA THR A 614 -20.77 13.59 -1.54
C THR A 614 -21.68 14.29 -0.54
N THR A 615 -22.90 14.62 -0.94
CA THR A 615 -23.95 15.09 -0.02
C THR A 615 -24.46 13.95 0.85
N PRO A 616 -25.14 14.23 1.97
CA PRO A 616 -26.01 13.22 2.58
C PRO A 616 -27.10 12.77 1.60
N ASP A 617 -27.82 11.74 2.01
CA ASP A 617 -28.99 11.23 1.31
C ASP A 617 -30.04 12.35 1.12
N LEU A 618 -30.53 12.50 -0.12
CA LEU A 618 -31.50 13.54 -0.50
C LEU A 618 -32.84 12.89 -0.83
N SER A 619 -33.92 13.51 -0.40
CA SER A 619 -35.29 13.03 -0.61
C SER A 619 -36.07 13.95 -1.55
N ALA A 620 -37.15 13.43 -2.13
CA ALA A 620 -38.13 14.24 -2.83
C ALA A 620 -38.65 15.37 -1.92
N GLY A 621 -38.64 16.58 -2.45
CA GLY A 621 -38.95 17.82 -1.75
C GLY A 621 -37.73 18.61 -1.27
N ASP A 622 -36.50 18.10 -1.43
CA ASP A 622 -35.30 18.81 -0.99
C ASP A 622 -34.81 19.84 -2.03
N TYR A 623 -34.66 21.08 -1.57
CA TYR A 623 -33.97 22.15 -2.30
C TYR A 623 -32.54 22.27 -1.80
N VAL A 624 -31.56 22.08 -2.69
CA VAL A 624 -30.14 22.05 -2.34
C VAL A 624 -29.44 23.23 -2.98
N GLU A 625 -28.67 23.96 -2.18
CA GLU A 625 -27.70 24.96 -2.63
C GLU A 625 -26.29 24.50 -2.30
N TYR A 626 -25.32 24.74 -3.17
CA TYR A 626 -23.93 24.36 -2.93
C TYR A 626 -22.89 25.26 -3.61
N TYR A 627 -21.66 25.25 -3.09
CA TYR A 627 -20.48 25.88 -3.68
C TYR A 627 -19.18 25.19 -3.23
N TRP A 628 -18.11 25.40 -3.97
CA TRP A 628 -16.77 24.92 -3.64
C TRP A 628 -15.90 26.03 -3.06
N LYS A 629 -15.01 25.67 -2.13
CA LYS A 629 -13.92 26.49 -1.61
C LYS A 629 -12.62 25.71 -1.72
N PHE A 630 -11.56 26.38 -2.17
CA PHE A 630 -10.22 25.83 -2.32
C PHE A 630 -9.16 26.93 -2.12
N GLN A 631 -7.92 26.53 -1.89
CA GLN A 631 -6.79 27.46 -1.80
C GLN A 631 -5.50 26.81 -2.31
N ASP A 632 -4.51 27.63 -2.62
CA ASP A 632 -3.19 27.18 -3.08
C ASP A 632 -2.24 26.83 -1.92
N LEU A 633 -1.02 26.39 -2.26
CA LEU A 633 0.08 26.11 -1.32
C LEU A 633 1.02 27.31 -1.10
N ASN A 634 0.63 28.51 -1.54
CA ASN A 634 1.49 29.67 -1.53
C ASN A 634 1.81 30.15 -0.09
N SER A 635 3.10 30.38 0.17
CA SER A 635 3.64 30.87 1.44
C SER A 635 4.16 32.32 1.36
N GLY A 636 3.80 33.06 0.31
CA GLY A 636 4.12 34.49 0.16
C GLY A 636 3.60 35.36 1.32
N SER A 637 4.06 36.61 1.41
CA SER A 637 3.76 37.52 2.53
C SER A 637 2.28 37.83 2.78
N ASN A 638 1.40 37.45 1.84
CA ASN A 638 -0.04 37.67 1.90
C ASN A 638 -0.84 36.41 2.32
N GLY A 639 -0.17 35.29 2.59
CA GLY A 639 -0.81 33.99 2.86
C GLY A 639 -1.37 33.34 1.59
N ALA A 640 -1.93 32.14 1.75
CA ALA A 640 -2.52 31.35 0.66
C ALA A 640 -3.66 32.10 -0.05
N ASN A 641 -3.75 31.92 -1.37
CA ASN A 641 -4.78 32.51 -2.20
C ASN A 641 -6.03 31.62 -2.18
N VAL A 642 -7.16 32.18 -1.73
CA VAL A 642 -8.45 31.45 -1.61
C VAL A 642 -9.33 31.70 -2.82
N GLY A 643 -9.86 30.62 -3.40
CA GLY A 643 -10.84 30.63 -4.49
C GLY A 643 -12.17 29.98 -4.11
N TYR A 644 -13.21 30.32 -4.88
CA TYR A 644 -14.56 29.77 -4.74
C TYR A 644 -15.17 29.46 -6.11
N ASP A 645 -16.04 28.45 -6.15
CA ASP A 645 -16.90 28.17 -7.29
C ASP A 645 -18.37 28.02 -6.84
N PRO A 646 -19.27 28.94 -7.23
CA PRO A 646 -19.01 30.07 -8.11
C PRO A 646 -18.22 31.17 -7.37
N ALA A 647 -17.65 32.11 -8.13
CA ALA A 647 -16.99 33.28 -7.52
C ALA A 647 -18.02 34.11 -6.71
N PRO A 648 -17.62 34.72 -5.58
CA PRO A 648 -18.52 35.55 -4.78
C PRO A 648 -19.02 36.76 -5.58
N SER A 649 -20.29 37.11 -5.42
CA SER A 649 -20.84 38.36 -5.96
C SER A 649 -20.10 39.58 -5.39
N SER A 650 -20.02 40.67 -6.16
CA SER A 650 -19.36 41.91 -5.73
C SER A 650 -19.85 42.39 -4.36
N GLY A 651 -18.91 42.63 -3.44
CA GLY A 651 -19.20 43.06 -2.07
C GLY A 651 -19.46 41.94 -1.05
N SER A 652 -19.47 40.67 -1.49
CA SER A 652 -19.51 39.48 -0.62
C SER A 652 -18.15 38.81 -0.50
N THR A 653 -17.89 38.18 0.65
CA THR A 653 -16.71 37.34 0.89
C THR A 653 -16.98 35.85 0.65
N THR A 654 -18.25 35.46 0.42
CA THR A 654 -18.67 34.08 0.12
C THR A 654 -19.71 34.05 -1.00
N PRO A 655 -19.84 32.94 -1.73
CA PRO A 655 -20.79 32.83 -2.85
C PRO A 655 -22.21 32.42 -2.43
N GLN A 656 -22.57 32.53 -1.14
CA GLN A 656 -23.88 32.07 -0.64
C GLN A 656 -25.07 32.78 -1.31
N GLY A 657 -24.91 34.04 -1.75
CA GLY A 657 -25.97 34.77 -2.45
C GLY A 657 -26.14 34.41 -3.93
N ASN A 658 -25.24 33.60 -4.48
CA ASN A 658 -25.23 33.18 -5.88
C ASN A 658 -24.76 31.73 -6.05
N ALA A 659 -25.02 30.89 -5.04
CA ALA A 659 -24.63 29.49 -5.02
C ALA A 659 -25.31 28.70 -6.16
N HIS A 660 -24.71 27.57 -6.52
CA HIS A 660 -25.36 26.60 -7.41
C HIS A 660 -26.55 25.98 -6.69
N TRP A 661 -27.60 25.61 -7.41
CA TRP A 661 -28.80 25.05 -6.78
C TRP A 661 -29.53 24.04 -7.65
N PHE A 662 -30.17 23.06 -7.03
CA PHE A 662 -31.11 22.16 -7.70
C PHE A 662 -32.23 21.74 -6.73
N PHE A 663 -33.33 21.22 -7.28
CA PHE A 663 -34.45 20.70 -6.50
C PHE A 663 -34.66 19.22 -6.81
N VAL A 664 -34.83 18.39 -5.79
CA VAL A 664 -35.26 16.99 -5.95
C VAL A 664 -36.77 16.97 -5.80
N ASP A 665 -37.50 16.67 -6.86
CA ASP A 665 -38.97 16.62 -6.86
C ASP A 665 -39.48 15.18 -6.95
N ASP A 666 -40.72 14.98 -6.50
CA ASP A 666 -41.40 13.70 -6.65
C ASP A 666 -41.83 13.50 -8.11
N VAL A 667 -41.65 12.28 -8.64
CA VAL A 667 -42.07 11.92 -10.00
C VAL A 667 -43.59 12.16 -10.20
N ALA A 668 -44.40 12.09 -9.15
CA ALA A 668 -45.83 12.41 -9.17
C ALA A 668 -46.11 13.88 -9.52
N ASN A 669 -45.16 14.78 -9.27
CA ASN A 669 -45.25 16.21 -9.57
C ASN A 669 -44.75 16.56 -10.99
N ALA A 670 -44.24 15.58 -11.75
CA ALA A 670 -43.65 15.78 -13.06
C ALA A 670 -44.61 16.37 -14.12
N GLY A 671 -45.93 16.33 -13.89
CA GLY A 671 -46.92 16.95 -14.75
C GLY A 671 -46.91 16.35 -16.17
N THR A 672 -46.47 17.13 -17.15
CA THR A 672 -46.34 16.68 -18.56
C THR A 672 -44.92 16.29 -18.94
N ALA A 673 -43.96 16.37 -18.02
CA ALA A 673 -42.60 15.89 -18.24
C ALA A 673 -42.61 14.37 -18.51
N LYS A 674 -41.65 13.93 -19.31
CA LYS A 674 -41.53 12.55 -19.74
C LYS A 674 -40.15 12.03 -19.36
N LYS A 675 -40.12 10.73 -19.10
CA LYS A 675 -38.87 9.98 -19.06
C LYS A 675 -38.82 8.94 -20.16
N PHE A 676 -37.61 8.67 -20.60
CA PHE A 676 -37.28 7.61 -21.54
C PHE A 676 -36.31 6.65 -20.86
N THR A 677 -36.64 5.35 -20.81
CA THR A 677 -35.81 4.35 -20.16
C THR A 677 -35.46 3.24 -21.15
N VAL A 678 -34.19 2.83 -21.16
CA VAL A 678 -33.67 1.69 -21.92
C VAL A 678 -32.99 0.74 -20.96
N LEU A 679 -33.55 -0.46 -20.83
CA LEU A 679 -32.96 -1.57 -20.09
C LEU A 679 -32.33 -2.55 -21.08
N GLN A 680 -31.10 -2.98 -20.80
CA GLN A 680 -30.44 -4.08 -21.47
C GLN A 680 -30.09 -5.13 -20.42
N THR A 681 -30.59 -6.35 -20.60
CA THR A 681 -30.33 -7.47 -19.70
C THR A 681 -29.32 -8.43 -20.29
N ASP A 682 -28.73 -9.27 -19.43
CA ASP A 682 -27.77 -10.31 -19.82
C ASP A 682 -26.59 -9.76 -20.64
N VAL A 683 -26.08 -8.59 -20.26
CA VAL A 683 -24.96 -7.95 -20.95
C VAL A 683 -23.66 -8.54 -20.44
N HIS A 684 -22.83 -9.01 -21.38
CA HIS A 684 -21.43 -9.25 -21.10
C HIS A 684 -20.59 -8.08 -21.62
N SER A 685 -19.75 -7.56 -20.74
CA SER A 685 -18.96 -6.34 -20.90
C SER A 685 -17.47 -6.65 -21.12
N GLY A 686 -17.17 -7.83 -21.68
CA GLY A 686 -15.82 -8.35 -21.90
C GLY A 686 -15.54 -8.77 -23.35
N SER A 687 -14.30 -9.17 -23.62
CA SER A 687 -13.83 -9.62 -24.93
C SER A 687 -13.96 -11.14 -25.14
N TYR A 688 -14.42 -11.88 -24.13
CA TYR A 688 -14.35 -13.33 -24.10
C TYR A 688 -15.50 -13.99 -24.86
N TYR A 689 -15.16 -15.03 -25.63
CA TYR A 689 -16.12 -15.79 -26.42
C TYR A 689 -17.12 -16.59 -25.56
N SER A 690 -16.71 -16.97 -24.34
CA SER A 690 -17.53 -17.69 -23.37
C SER A 690 -17.58 -16.91 -22.05
N PRO A 691 -18.54 -15.98 -21.89
CA PRO A 691 -18.71 -15.19 -20.67
C PRO A 691 -18.92 -16.05 -19.42
N GLN A 692 -18.30 -15.68 -18.29
CA GLN A 692 -18.54 -16.34 -16.99
C GLN A 692 -19.62 -15.64 -16.16
N GLY A 693 -19.92 -14.37 -16.47
CA GLY A 693 -20.95 -13.57 -15.81
C GLY A 693 -21.62 -12.57 -16.75
N TYR A 694 -22.81 -12.14 -16.35
CA TYR A 694 -23.62 -11.15 -17.05
C TYR A 694 -24.15 -10.12 -16.04
N HIS A 695 -24.38 -8.90 -16.49
CA HIS A 695 -25.04 -7.84 -15.71
C HIS A 695 -26.19 -7.24 -16.51
N ASP A 696 -27.09 -6.58 -15.78
CA ASP A 696 -28.11 -5.74 -16.39
C ASP A 696 -27.67 -4.27 -16.28
N ARG A 697 -28.03 -3.47 -17.29
CA ARG A 697 -27.75 -2.03 -17.29
C ARG A 697 -28.94 -1.24 -17.81
N GLN A 698 -29.18 -0.09 -17.20
CA GLN A 698 -30.29 0.79 -17.53
C GLN A 698 -29.80 2.22 -17.74
N MET A 699 -30.35 2.90 -18.75
CA MET A 699 -30.25 4.35 -18.90
C MET A 699 -31.65 4.94 -18.85
N THR A 700 -31.84 5.97 -18.01
CA THR A 700 -33.05 6.76 -17.93
C THR A 700 -32.73 8.22 -18.25
N TYR A 701 -33.45 8.80 -19.21
CA TYR A 701 -33.40 10.23 -19.55
C TYR A 701 -34.66 10.94 -19.08
N TYR A 702 -34.50 12.10 -18.43
CA TYR A 702 -35.58 12.98 -17.99
C TYR A 702 -35.62 14.24 -18.86
N ASP A 703 -36.72 14.44 -19.59
CA ASP A 703 -36.82 15.53 -20.59
C ASP A 703 -36.92 16.93 -19.99
N HIS A 704 -37.34 17.04 -18.73
CA HIS A 704 -37.54 18.32 -18.06
C HIS A 704 -36.22 18.97 -17.64
N SER A 705 -35.27 18.14 -17.18
CA SER A 705 -33.96 18.55 -16.65
C SER A 705 -32.80 18.26 -17.60
N ASP A 706 -33.05 17.60 -18.72
CA ASP A 706 -32.04 17.04 -19.61
C ASP A 706 -31.05 16.10 -18.88
N GLU A 707 -31.53 15.41 -17.85
CA GLU A 707 -30.74 14.53 -16.99
C GLU A 707 -30.70 13.10 -17.51
N TYR A 708 -29.52 12.47 -17.44
CA TYR A 708 -29.30 11.05 -17.75
C TYR A 708 -28.83 10.31 -16.50
N LEU A 709 -29.58 9.28 -16.10
CA LEU A 709 -29.23 8.36 -15.02
C LEU A 709 -28.81 7.03 -15.64
N PHE A 710 -27.64 6.52 -15.23
CA PHE A 710 -27.15 5.20 -15.61
C PHE A 710 -27.06 4.31 -14.37
N GLU A 711 -27.59 3.10 -14.48
CA GLU A 711 -27.67 2.12 -13.39
C GLU A 711 -27.16 0.76 -13.89
N TRP A 712 -26.49 0.01 -13.01
CA TRP A 712 -25.95 -1.32 -13.29
C TRP A 712 -26.31 -2.27 -12.16
N ASP A 713 -26.79 -3.47 -12.53
CA ASP A 713 -26.96 -4.59 -11.61
C ASP A 713 -25.85 -5.62 -11.87
N VAL A 714 -24.81 -5.57 -11.05
CA VAL A 714 -23.62 -6.43 -11.14
C VAL A 714 -23.69 -7.64 -10.20
N SER A 715 -24.85 -7.94 -9.63
CA SER A 715 -25.01 -9.02 -8.64
C SER A 715 -24.57 -10.40 -9.16
N ASN A 716 -24.65 -10.63 -10.47
CA ASN A 716 -24.25 -11.89 -11.13
C ASN A 716 -22.80 -11.88 -11.66
N CYS A 717 -22.00 -10.86 -11.32
CA CYS A 717 -20.68 -10.65 -11.91
C CYS A 717 -19.50 -11.27 -11.20
N GLY A 718 -19.62 -11.91 -10.04
CA GLY A 718 -18.45 -12.49 -9.34
C GLY A 718 -17.24 -11.54 -9.26
N THR A 719 -16.02 -12.10 -9.31
CA THR A 719 -14.75 -11.35 -9.31
C THR A 719 -13.93 -11.63 -10.57
N GLY A 720 -12.94 -10.78 -10.87
CA GLY A 720 -11.98 -11.02 -11.95
C GLY A 720 -12.41 -10.51 -13.34
N SER A 721 -11.41 -10.33 -14.21
CA SER A 721 -11.52 -9.77 -15.56
C SER A 721 -12.26 -10.63 -16.57
N TYR A 722 -12.51 -11.90 -16.24
CA TYR A 722 -13.22 -12.87 -17.08
C TYR A 722 -14.72 -12.91 -16.78
N SER A 723 -15.17 -12.23 -15.74
CA SER A 723 -16.54 -12.42 -15.25
C SER A 723 -17.54 -11.55 -16.02
N CYS A 724 -17.68 -10.27 -15.68
CA CYS A 724 -18.58 -9.36 -16.41
C CYS A 724 -17.86 -8.33 -17.25
N PHE A 725 -16.75 -7.78 -16.77
CA PHE A 725 -16.12 -6.59 -17.34
C PHE A 725 -14.73 -6.89 -17.86
N TYR A 726 -14.39 -6.29 -19.00
CA TYR A 726 -13.01 -6.25 -19.47
C TYR A 726 -12.16 -5.44 -18.49
N ALA A 727 -10.99 -5.95 -18.10
CA ALA A 727 -10.10 -5.28 -17.14
C ALA A 727 -9.31 -4.10 -17.72
N SER A 728 -9.50 -3.78 -18.98
CA SER A 728 -8.87 -2.63 -19.64
C SER A 728 -9.93 -1.63 -20.07
N SER A 729 -9.62 -0.35 -19.92
CA SER A 729 -10.39 0.73 -20.53
C SER A 729 -10.17 0.71 -22.05
N TYR A 730 -11.21 0.31 -22.79
CA TYR A 730 -11.17 0.25 -24.25
C TYR A 730 -12.52 0.66 -24.84
N TYR A 731 -12.51 1.51 -25.88
CA TYR A 731 -13.71 2.11 -26.51
C TYR A 731 -14.71 1.11 -27.12
N PHE A 732 -14.41 -0.19 -27.17
CA PHE A 732 -15.24 -1.19 -27.84
C PHE A 732 -16.08 -2.03 -26.88
N TYR A 733 -15.65 -2.17 -25.63
CA TYR A 733 -16.34 -2.98 -24.63
C TYR A 733 -17.13 -2.05 -23.71
N SER A 734 -18.43 -2.32 -23.57
CA SER A 734 -19.28 -1.75 -22.49
C SER A 734 -19.58 -0.26 -22.53
N GLN A 735 -19.02 0.46 -23.49
CA GLN A 735 -19.14 1.91 -23.57
C GLN A 735 -20.56 2.34 -23.96
N TRP A 736 -21.14 3.27 -23.18
CA TRP A 736 -22.35 3.96 -23.58
C TRP A 736 -22.00 5.09 -24.54
N LYS A 737 -22.74 5.18 -25.64
CA LYS A 737 -22.55 6.23 -26.64
C LYS A 737 -23.85 6.99 -26.78
N LEU A 738 -23.80 8.28 -26.54
CA LEU A 738 -24.93 9.19 -26.74
C LEU A 738 -24.74 9.87 -28.08
N GLN A 739 -25.64 9.58 -29.01
CA GLN A 739 -25.68 10.24 -30.31
C GLN A 739 -27.00 10.99 -30.46
N TRP A 740 -26.94 12.22 -30.94
CA TRP A 740 -28.14 13.00 -31.27
C TRP A 740 -28.06 13.59 -32.66
N THR A 741 -29.21 13.76 -33.28
CA THR A 741 -29.37 14.23 -34.65
C THR A 741 -30.04 15.60 -34.66
N THR A 742 -29.74 16.39 -35.70
CA THR A 742 -30.35 17.72 -35.91
C THR A 742 -31.83 17.66 -36.28
N THR A 743 -32.31 16.48 -36.68
CA THR A 743 -33.71 16.23 -37.02
C THR A 743 -34.12 14.85 -36.52
N PRO A 744 -35.35 14.67 -36.03
CA PRO A 744 -35.86 13.38 -35.60
C PRO A 744 -35.64 12.32 -36.68
N SER A 745 -35.15 11.16 -36.27
CA SER A 745 -35.01 10.04 -37.18
C SER A 745 -36.39 9.51 -37.58
N ALA A 746 -36.63 9.35 -38.87
CA ALA A 746 -37.88 8.84 -39.41
C ALA A 746 -37.58 7.54 -40.16
N ASN A 747 -38.06 6.39 -39.63
CA ASN A 747 -38.28 5.08 -40.27
C ASN A 747 -38.35 3.95 -39.21
N TYR A 748 -38.69 2.73 -39.64
CA TYR A 748 -38.96 1.52 -38.82
C TYR A 748 -37.86 1.14 -37.81
N ASN A 749 -36.63 1.62 -37.98
CA ASN A 749 -35.49 1.35 -37.10
C ASN A 749 -34.90 2.61 -36.43
N GLY A 750 -35.56 3.77 -36.54
CA GLY A 750 -35.05 5.01 -35.93
C GLY A 750 -33.71 5.52 -36.51
N PHE A 751 -33.35 5.09 -37.73
CA PHE A 751 -32.19 5.60 -38.46
C PHE A 751 -32.59 6.76 -39.39
N GLY A 752 -31.93 7.92 -39.26
CA GLY A 752 -32.16 9.11 -40.08
C GLY A 752 -31.75 10.41 -39.36
N GLY A 753 -31.61 11.50 -40.12
CA GLY A 753 -31.15 12.80 -39.63
C GLY A 753 -29.62 12.97 -39.65
N THR A 754 -29.16 14.21 -39.76
CA THR A 754 -27.72 14.52 -39.73
C THR A 754 -27.23 14.48 -38.28
N GLN A 755 -26.22 13.66 -37.99
CA GLN A 755 -25.56 13.61 -36.68
C GLN A 755 -25.14 15.03 -36.28
N SER A 756 -25.66 15.49 -35.14
CA SER A 756 -25.35 16.79 -34.56
C SER A 756 -24.22 16.68 -33.54
N GLY A 757 -24.18 15.55 -32.82
CA GLY A 757 -23.11 15.23 -31.89
C GLY A 757 -23.07 13.76 -31.53
N LEU A 758 -21.92 13.37 -30.97
CA LEU A 758 -21.63 12.06 -30.42
C LEU A 758 -20.81 12.30 -29.15
N ASN A 759 -21.19 11.62 -28.08
CA ASN A 759 -20.43 11.57 -26.84
C ASN A 759 -20.20 10.09 -26.49
N ASP A 760 -18.95 9.67 -26.47
CA ASP A 760 -18.54 8.29 -26.23
C ASP A 760 -18.46 7.94 -24.73
N LEU A 761 -18.80 8.84 -23.80
CA LEU A 761 -18.81 8.60 -22.34
C LEU A 761 -17.64 7.74 -21.85
N HIS A 762 -16.43 8.05 -22.31
CA HIS A 762 -15.18 7.40 -21.90
C HIS A 762 -14.47 8.21 -20.82
N GLN A 763 -13.67 7.55 -19.97
CA GLN A 763 -12.73 8.25 -19.08
C GLN A 763 -11.78 9.18 -19.85
N GLY A 764 -11.35 8.77 -21.05
CA GLY A 764 -10.47 9.56 -21.92
C GLY A 764 -11.11 10.81 -22.50
N ASP A 765 -12.44 10.90 -22.47
CA ASP A 765 -13.21 12.03 -23.02
C ASP A 765 -13.69 13.00 -21.91
N GLY A 766 -13.02 12.96 -20.75
CA GLY A 766 -13.27 13.89 -19.64
C GLY A 766 -14.02 13.32 -18.44
N GLY A 767 -14.26 12.00 -18.41
CA GLY A 767 -14.82 11.31 -17.25
C GLY A 767 -13.92 11.38 -16.00
N PHE A 768 -14.55 11.31 -14.82
CA PHE A 768 -13.86 11.34 -13.52
C PHE A 768 -13.52 9.96 -12.96
N LEU A 769 -14.13 8.89 -13.50
CA LEU A 769 -13.98 7.50 -13.08
C LEU A 769 -13.75 6.60 -14.30
#